data_AF-A0A239JD85-F1
#
_entry.id   AF-A0A239JD85-F1
#
_cell.length_a   1.000
_cell.length_b   1.000
_cell.length_c   1.000
_cell.angle_alpha   90.00
_cell.angle_beta   90.00
_cell.angle_gamma   90.00
#
_symmetry.space_group_name_H-M   'P 1'
#
loop_
_entity.id
_entity.type
_entity.pdbx_description
1 polymer ?
#
loop_
_entity_poly.entity_id
_entity_poly.type
_entity_poly.pdbx_seq_one_letter_code
_entity_poly.pdbx_strand_id
1 'polypeptide(L)'
;MVVIGYNDDARLPRAVRSVLGQSLRNLEVVIVDDASTDDTERVAGELQREDHRIRYLRRDVNSGGCGAPRNDGVEAARAPYIMFLDSDDELPRHACKSMVLEIERTDADFVTGQISRLYEWNGKTRAYYPELFARRRTVEGISEAPEMFLDSFSTNKLYRAELIRRLPFREDLYYEDHVFTAELYCAARRFAVVPWVVYLWHRAVEEGDSRLSISLSIREMDNVRQRIRAARLSDAILRDNGLAHLVPERQRRFVRQDLRVYLNPLPSRDVEWAEEFVSLVRPYLTELDPAAFEPMDPVVQVCCRLILDGRTDELLVAARSLNGPRAAPRFAVQEGGRTYWGTAPAEGMEITSLRMAELPYTEARLRHEASFTGEGTRITLAIRTYDPFGVLVANPGWSAFLRFKNHEVRLTPREQDDGSHLSEATIDLATLRHGRLGFDGRYDPSIAIVRADGRVTSDQLLVDPSAAPIRAVVPWHEVTVGAEGQAAFLRVQWRRKGPVWKMPRLLWRTHVKLLKRLGRPHVKLRVYKGLIRFLSPRENLALFESDVGTGYTGSPRYVYEELRRRGTPLEMVWSVARTRRNFPSDAKLVRRMSWRHIWTMARAGYWVDSHGMPLSYPKPSGTRYLQTWHGQGIKSTGFNSPDLRADFPGPRAQWRAAVERWDALVSPSAEFERTFLPANDYRGLVLRYGSPRCDVLVHGDDEAVRRAKDLLEIPRGPKVLLYAPTYRDQARSSGRSVRADLTMMAEALAGEWVVILRPHPVERYRVPQHLRHFVRPAGWYPEINDLMLASDALLTDYSSLMCDYAITGRPMLFLIDDWDEYRRVERGVYYDLPEIAPGPCLTTTEELIHVLNDLDCVAASFAAKYAEFRRMWCSDEKGNAAAKVVDAFFEPTKAQVPVQVWPPVTTRRPIRLPLLEWPW
;
A
#
# COMPACT_ATOMS: atom_id res chain seq x y z
N MET A 1 35.77 11.19 -2.21
CA MET A 1 34.43 11.78 -2.03
C MET A 1 34.58 13.27 -2.09
N VAL A 2 33.78 13.96 -2.90
CA VAL A 2 33.71 15.42 -2.94
C VAL A 2 32.41 15.83 -2.23
N VAL A 3 32.52 16.61 -1.16
CA VAL A 3 31.40 17.15 -0.40
C VAL A 3 31.32 18.64 -0.68
N ILE A 4 30.23 19.12 -1.28
CA ILE A 4 30.05 20.55 -1.53
C ILE A 4 29.12 21.16 -0.48
N GLY A 5 29.35 22.41 -0.11
CA GLY A 5 28.51 23.12 0.85
C GLY A 5 28.55 24.64 0.67
N TYR A 6 27.45 25.29 1.06
CA TYR A 6 27.34 26.74 1.16
C TYR A 6 26.33 27.10 2.25
N ASN A 7 26.80 27.78 3.29
CA ASN A 7 26.04 28.12 4.49
C ASN A 7 25.29 26.91 5.11
N ASP A 8 26.04 25.85 5.45
CA ASP A 8 25.45 24.60 5.93
C ASP A 8 26.19 23.96 7.12
N ASP A 9 26.62 24.80 8.05
CA ASP A 9 27.36 24.43 9.26
C ASP A 9 26.67 23.31 10.08
N ALA A 10 25.34 23.34 10.15
CA ALA A 10 24.53 22.43 10.95
C ALA A 10 24.45 21.01 10.38
N ARG A 11 24.45 20.85 9.05
CA ARG A 11 24.26 19.55 8.39
C ARG A 11 25.56 18.94 7.86
N LEU A 12 26.57 19.76 7.54
CA LEU A 12 27.86 19.28 7.05
C LEU A 12 28.49 18.14 7.89
N PRO A 13 28.52 18.18 9.24
CA PRO A 13 29.08 17.08 10.04
C PRO A 13 28.37 15.74 9.81
N ARG A 14 27.07 15.76 9.56
CA ARG A 14 26.26 14.55 9.32
C ARG A 14 26.64 13.93 7.98
N ALA A 15 26.69 14.74 6.92
CA ALA A 15 27.11 14.31 5.58
C ALA A 15 28.51 13.69 5.63
N VAL A 16 29.50 14.42 6.18
CA VAL A 16 30.89 13.95 6.27
C VAL A 16 31.00 12.66 7.09
N ARG A 17 30.32 12.55 8.24
CA ARG A 17 30.32 11.32 9.04
C ARG A 17 29.72 10.12 8.31
N SER A 18 28.73 10.32 7.44
CA SER A 18 28.18 9.24 6.60
C SER A 18 29.23 8.67 5.63
N VAL A 19 30.17 9.51 5.17
CA VAL A 19 31.31 9.13 4.35
C VAL A 19 32.38 8.42 5.17
N LEU A 20 32.77 8.97 6.33
CA LEU A 20 33.75 8.35 7.22
C LEU A 20 33.28 6.98 7.75
N GLY A 21 31.96 6.81 7.91
CA GLY A 21 31.29 5.59 8.34
C GLY A 21 31.19 4.49 7.27
N GLN A 22 31.65 4.75 6.04
CA GLN A 22 31.59 3.77 4.95
C GLN A 22 32.40 2.50 5.26
N SER A 23 31.89 1.38 4.76
CA SER A 23 32.58 0.09 4.84
C SER A 23 33.83 0.00 3.95
N LEU A 24 33.98 0.91 2.98
CA LEU A 24 35.24 1.13 2.26
C LEU A 24 36.13 2.03 3.13
N ARG A 25 37.29 1.53 3.57
CA ARG A 25 38.18 2.30 4.47
C ARG A 25 39.16 3.19 3.72
N ASN A 26 39.58 2.78 2.53
CA ASN A 26 40.49 3.54 1.68
C ASN A 26 39.71 4.58 0.87
N LEU A 27 39.47 5.74 1.48
CA LEU A 27 38.80 6.89 0.86
C LEU A 27 39.39 8.20 1.37
N GLU A 28 39.25 9.25 0.58
CA GLU A 28 39.47 10.64 0.99
C GLU A 28 38.14 11.42 0.91
N VAL A 29 38.07 12.52 1.66
CA VAL A 29 36.96 13.47 1.65
C VAL A 29 37.51 14.86 1.32
N VAL A 30 37.06 15.44 0.22
CA VAL A 30 37.37 16.82 -0.16
C VAL A 30 36.11 17.64 0.11
N ILE A 31 36.12 18.45 1.16
CA ILE A 31 35.06 19.40 1.48
C ILE A 31 35.36 20.69 0.71
N VAL A 32 34.42 21.12 -0.14
CA VAL A 32 34.53 22.36 -0.91
C VAL A 32 33.45 23.33 -0.46
N ASP A 33 33.88 24.40 0.21
CA ASP A 33 33.02 25.51 0.63
C ASP A 33 32.96 26.61 -0.43
N ASP A 34 31.75 26.91 -0.90
CA ASP A 34 31.48 27.97 -1.89
C ASP A 34 31.39 29.37 -1.25
N ALA A 35 32.43 29.74 -0.51
CA ALA A 35 32.54 31.02 0.20
C ALA A 35 31.42 31.26 1.22
N SER A 36 31.19 30.31 2.13
CA SER A 36 30.20 30.46 3.21
C SER A 36 30.44 31.67 4.09
N THR A 37 29.35 32.18 4.65
CA THR A 37 29.25 33.36 5.53
C THR A 37 28.79 33.01 6.94
N ASP A 38 28.49 31.74 7.20
CA ASP A 38 28.16 31.18 8.51
C ASP A 38 29.36 30.41 9.11
N ASP A 39 29.10 29.56 10.10
CA ASP A 39 30.11 28.77 10.81
C ASP A 39 30.68 27.58 10.01
N THR A 40 30.32 27.42 8.73
CA THR A 40 30.73 26.28 7.88
C THR A 40 32.25 26.13 7.83
N GLU A 41 32.99 27.24 7.69
CA GLU A 41 34.46 27.22 7.66
C GLU A 41 35.06 26.65 8.95
N ARG A 42 34.55 27.10 10.10
CA ARG A 42 34.99 26.61 11.41
C ARG A 42 34.72 25.11 11.54
N VAL A 43 33.51 24.68 11.19
CA VAL A 43 33.07 23.28 11.26
C VAL A 43 33.89 22.37 10.33
N ALA A 44 34.12 22.78 9.08
CA ALA A 44 34.93 22.03 8.14
C ALA A 44 36.39 21.90 8.62
N GLY A 45 36.95 22.98 9.16
CA GLY A 45 38.28 22.98 9.77
C GLY A 45 38.38 22.07 11.01
N GLU A 46 37.31 21.94 11.80
CA GLU A 46 37.23 20.98 12.91
C GLU A 46 37.24 19.54 12.41
N LEU A 47 36.40 19.23 11.42
CA LEU A 47 36.35 17.90 10.82
C LEU A 47 37.70 17.49 10.21
N GLN A 48 38.38 18.41 9.53
CA GLN A 48 39.72 18.17 9.00
C GLN A 48 40.76 17.84 10.09
N ARG A 49 40.67 18.49 11.26
CA ARG A 49 41.55 18.21 12.40
C ARG A 49 41.24 16.85 13.06
N GLU A 50 40.00 16.39 12.99
CA GLU A 50 39.56 15.12 13.58
C GLU A 50 39.95 13.89 12.74
N ASP A 51 39.98 13.98 11.40
CA ASP A 51 40.29 12.86 10.52
C ASP A 51 41.20 13.28 9.35
N HIS A 52 42.39 12.68 9.30
CA HIS A 52 43.42 12.94 8.27
C HIS A 52 42.98 12.67 6.83
N ARG A 53 41.87 11.94 6.61
CA ARG A 53 41.31 11.70 5.28
C ARG A 53 40.57 12.91 4.72
N ILE A 54 40.31 13.93 5.53
CA ILE A 54 39.54 15.11 5.16
C ILE A 54 40.49 16.22 4.69
N ARG A 55 40.11 16.88 3.60
CA ARG A 55 40.75 18.09 3.07
C ARG A 55 39.69 19.15 2.84
N TYR A 56 39.90 20.32 3.39
CA TYR A 56 39.02 21.47 3.22
C TYR A 56 39.59 22.41 2.14
N LEU A 57 38.71 22.86 1.25
CA LEU A 57 38.95 23.87 0.22
C LEU A 57 37.84 24.91 0.33
N ARG A 58 38.21 26.17 0.19
CA ARG A 58 37.27 27.28 0.23
C ARG A 58 37.50 28.18 -0.97
N ARG A 59 36.42 28.59 -1.63
CA ARG A 59 36.44 29.61 -2.68
C ARG A 59 36.46 31.01 -2.07
N ASP A 60 37.08 31.95 -2.79
CA ASP A 60 37.13 33.36 -2.36
C ASP A 60 35.79 34.06 -2.53
N VAL A 61 35.00 33.65 -3.54
CA VAL A 61 33.73 34.26 -3.91
C VAL A 61 32.70 33.16 -4.17
N ASN A 62 31.49 33.39 -3.69
CA ASN A 62 30.37 32.48 -3.92
C ASN A 62 30.05 32.40 -5.41
N SER A 63 30.02 31.18 -5.95
CA SER A 63 29.76 30.92 -7.37
C SER A 63 28.28 31.03 -7.73
N GLY A 64 27.38 30.92 -6.75
CA GLY A 64 25.93 30.96 -6.94
C GLY A 64 25.31 29.65 -7.43
N GLY A 65 26.09 28.56 -7.50
CA GLY A 65 25.62 27.25 -7.96
C GLY A 65 26.47 26.09 -7.46
N CYS A 66 26.11 24.86 -7.84
CA CYS A 66 26.82 23.66 -7.39
C CYS A 66 27.97 23.26 -8.33
N GLY A 67 28.02 23.79 -9.55
CA GLY A 67 28.99 23.42 -10.58
C GLY A 67 30.44 23.73 -10.21
N ALA A 68 30.74 24.99 -9.86
CA ALA A 68 32.12 25.40 -9.57
C ALA A 68 32.72 24.65 -8.36
N PRO A 69 32.01 24.49 -7.23
CA PRO A 69 32.53 23.68 -6.10
C PRO A 69 32.77 22.21 -6.46
N ARG A 70 31.95 21.63 -7.36
CA ARG A 70 32.18 20.26 -7.86
C ARG A 70 33.45 20.19 -8.71
N ASN A 71 33.69 21.18 -9.58
CA ASN A 71 34.90 21.27 -10.39
C ASN A 71 36.17 21.37 -9.53
N ASP A 72 36.19 22.27 -8.55
CA ASP A 72 37.31 22.42 -7.62
C ASP A 72 37.60 21.12 -6.86
N GLY A 73 36.54 20.41 -6.45
CA GLY A 73 36.64 19.12 -5.81
C GLY A 73 37.20 18.02 -6.73
N VAL A 74 36.83 18.01 -8.01
CA VAL A 74 37.35 17.08 -9.02
C VAL A 74 38.83 17.33 -9.29
N GLU A 75 39.25 18.59 -9.39
CA GLU A 75 40.65 18.98 -9.57
C GLU A 75 41.50 18.56 -8.36
N ALA A 76 40.98 18.77 -7.16
CA ALA A 76 41.69 18.46 -5.94
C ALA A 76 41.72 16.97 -5.57
N ALA A 77 40.80 16.15 -6.10
CA ALA A 77 40.70 14.73 -5.81
C ALA A 77 41.89 13.94 -6.35
N ARG A 78 42.44 13.05 -5.52
CA ARG A 78 43.60 12.19 -5.80
C ARG A 78 43.20 10.74 -6.07
N ALA A 79 42.04 10.32 -5.59
CA ALA A 79 41.52 8.97 -5.78
C ALA A 79 41.22 8.66 -7.27
N PRO A 80 41.32 7.39 -7.70
CA PRO A 80 40.99 6.98 -9.06
C PRO A 80 39.47 7.01 -9.35
N TYR A 81 38.64 7.09 -8.30
CA TYR A 81 37.19 7.16 -8.41
C TYR A 81 36.65 8.34 -7.59
N ILE A 82 35.67 9.03 -8.16
CA ILE A 82 35.04 10.22 -7.56
C ILE A 82 33.55 9.97 -7.41
N MET A 83 32.98 10.48 -6.32
CA MET A 83 31.56 10.48 -6.01
C MET A 83 31.27 11.81 -5.29
N PHE A 84 30.08 12.36 -5.51
CA PHE A 84 29.65 13.65 -4.94
C PHE A 84 28.64 13.45 -3.82
N LEU A 85 28.65 14.36 -2.85
CA LEU A 85 27.69 14.43 -1.76
C LEU A 85 27.37 15.89 -1.46
N ASP A 86 26.09 16.25 -1.47
CA ASP A 86 25.65 17.57 -1.01
C ASP A 86 25.64 17.60 0.53
N SER A 87 25.94 18.75 1.14
CA SER A 87 26.17 18.87 2.60
C SER A 87 24.93 18.56 3.46
N ASP A 88 23.74 18.57 2.88
CA ASP A 88 22.46 18.27 3.54
C ASP A 88 22.02 16.80 3.39
N ASP A 89 22.75 15.98 2.64
CA ASP A 89 22.42 14.59 2.32
C ASP A 89 23.33 13.56 3.00
N GLU A 90 23.00 12.26 2.85
CA GLU A 90 23.74 11.16 3.47
C GLU A 90 23.95 9.95 2.55
N LEU A 91 25.01 9.17 2.82
CA LEU A 91 25.27 7.89 2.16
C LEU A 91 24.92 6.69 3.04
N PRO A 92 24.24 5.66 2.50
CA PRO A 92 24.13 4.36 3.16
C PRO A 92 25.51 3.73 3.40
N ARG A 93 25.67 3.00 4.52
CA ARG A 93 26.95 2.44 5.00
C ARG A 93 27.80 1.67 3.97
N HIS A 94 27.16 1.06 2.98
CA HIS A 94 27.81 0.22 1.97
C HIS A 94 27.87 0.85 0.57
N ALA A 95 27.42 2.09 0.40
CA ALA A 95 27.35 2.76 -0.89
C ALA A 95 28.70 2.75 -1.62
N CYS A 96 29.74 3.38 -1.06
CA CYS A 96 31.04 3.50 -1.74
C CYS A 96 31.66 2.14 -2.08
N LYS A 97 31.65 1.19 -1.13
CA LYS A 97 32.22 -0.15 -1.35
C LYS A 97 31.49 -0.89 -2.47
N SER A 98 30.16 -0.86 -2.47
CA SER A 98 29.36 -1.56 -3.47
C SER A 98 29.55 -1.00 -4.87
N MET A 99 29.70 0.33 -5.00
CA MET A 99 29.92 1.01 -6.28
C MET A 99 31.31 0.73 -6.83
N VAL A 100 32.35 0.74 -5.98
CA VAL A 100 33.72 0.40 -6.40
C VAL A 100 33.82 -1.05 -6.86
N LEU A 101 33.23 -2.00 -6.11
CA LEU A 101 33.21 -3.39 -6.56
C LEU A 101 32.49 -3.57 -7.89
N GLU A 102 31.43 -2.78 -8.14
CA GLU A 102 30.72 -2.85 -9.40
C GLU A 102 31.52 -2.26 -10.57
N ILE A 103 32.15 -1.10 -10.38
CA ILE A 103 32.92 -0.44 -11.46
C ILE A 103 34.12 -1.30 -11.86
N GLU A 104 34.79 -1.92 -10.89
CA GLU A 104 35.92 -2.82 -11.13
C GLU A 104 35.49 -4.13 -11.79
N ARG A 105 34.36 -4.72 -11.37
CA ARG A 105 33.82 -5.96 -11.94
C ARG A 105 33.38 -5.78 -13.40
N THR A 106 32.78 -4.63 -13.70
CA THR A 106 32.16 -4.38 -14.99
C THR A 106 33.05 -3.61 -15.95
N ASP A 107 34.18 -3.09 -15.48
CA ASP A 107 35.01 -2.15 -16.24
C ASP A 107 34.19 -0.99 -16.82
N ALA A 108 33.22 -0.49 -16.04
CA ALA A 108 32.35 0.60 -16.44
C ALA A 108 33.05 1.97 -16.32
N ASP A 109 32.60 2.94 -17.11
CA ASP A 109 33.08 4.33 -17.03
C ASP A 109 32.54 5.04 -15.78
N PHE A 110 31.31 4.68 -15.39
CA PHE A 110 30.70 5.04 -14.12
C PHE A 110 29.67 3.99 -13.67
N VAL A 111 29.27 4.07 -12.40
CA VAL A 111 28.19 3.26 -11.82
C VAL A 111 27.13 4.21 -11.28
N THR A 112 25.85 3.90 -11.49
CA THR A 112 24.71 4.61 -10.89
C THR A 112 23.88 3.68 -10.01
N GLY A 113 23.35 4.19 -8.90
CA GLY A 113 22.55 3.42 -7.95
C GLY A 113 21.28 4.14 -7.48
N GLN A 114 20.43 3.39 -6.80
CA GLN A 114 19.11 3.86 -6.36
C GLN A 114 19.22 5.05 -5.38
N ILE A 115 18.46 6.11 -5.65
CA ILE A 115 18.24 7.21 -4.71
C ILE A 115 17.03 6.91 -3.83
N SER A 116 17.10 7.26 -2.53
CA SER A 116 15.93 7.24 -1.65
C SER A 116 15.71 8.60 -1.00
N ARG A 117 14.50 9.16 -1.16
CA ARG A 117 14.07 10.36 -0.44
C ARG A 117 13.82 10.03 1.03
N LEU A 118 14.40 10.78 1.95
CA LEU A 118 14.17 10.69 3.39
C LEU A 118 13.39 11.93 3.85
N TYR A 119 12.19 11.72 4.38
CA TYR A 119 11.30 12.80 4.81
C TYR A 119 11.51 13.10 6.30
N GLU A 120 12.19 14.20 6.62
CA GLU A 120 12.66 14.47 8.00
C GLU A 120 11.51 14.60 9.01
N TRP A 121 10.35 15.12 8.59
CA TRP A 121 9.18 15.28 9.47
C TRP A 121 8.57 13.97 10.00
N ASN A 122 8.86 12.82 9.35
CA ASN A 122 8.29 11.54 9.75
C ASN A 122 9.27 10.36 9.69
N GLY A 123 10.51 10.58 9.27
CA GLY A 123 11.56 9.56 9.13
C GLY A 123 11.28 8.50 8.06
N LYS A 124 10.27 8.68 7.19
CA LYS A 124 9.95 7.70 6.14
C LYS A 124 10.87 7.89 4.95
N THR A 125 11.19 6.77 4.30
CA THR A 125 11.95 6.74 3.06
C THR A 125 11.08 6.35 1.86
N ARG A 126 11.42 6.85 0.68
CA ARG A 126 10.80 6.46 -0.59
C ARG A 126 11.83 6.45 -1.71
N ALA A 127 11.97 5.30 -2.38
CA ALA A 127 12.81 5.17 -3.57
C ALA A 127 12.35 6.14 -4.68
N TYR A 128 13.33 6.74 -5.36
CA TYR A 128 13.13 7.69 -6.45
C TYR A 128 13.34 6.99 -7.80
N TYR A 129 12.31 6.95 -8.64
CA TYR A 129 12.25 6.15 -9.88
C TYR A 129 12.78 4.71 -9.74
N PRO A 130 12.18 3.89 -8.85
CA PRO A 130 12.64 2.53 -8.60
C PRO A 130 12.67 1.63 -9.83
N GLU A 131 11.88 1.95 -10.86
CA GLU A 131 11.87 1.23 -12.14
C GLU A 131 13.22 1.29 -12.87
N LEU A 132 13.96 2.41 -12.77
CA LEU A 132 15.26 2.56 -13.43
C LEU A 132 16.31 1.61 -12.84
N PHE A 133 16.21 1.37 -11.54
CA PHE A 133 17.12 0.56 -10.74
C PHE A 133 16.54 -0.80 -10.37
N ALA A 134 15.50 -1.29 -11.06
CA ALA A 134 14.83 -2.54 -10.69
C ALA A 134 15.76 -3.77 -10.74
N ARG A 135 16.78 -3.73 -11.59
CA ARG A 135 17.74 -4.83 -11.81
C ARG A 135 19.18 -4.33 -11.89
N ARG A 136 20.11 -5.13 -11.38
CA ARG A 136 21.55 -4.95 -11.59
C ARG A 136 21.88 -5.26 -13.05
N ARG A 137 22.50 -4.33 -13.78
CA ARG A 137 22.87 -4.52 -15.19
C ARG A 137 24.05 -3.64 -15.59
N THR A 138 24.71 -4.02 -16.69
CA THR A 138 25.67 -3.17 -17.40
C THR A 138 25.04 -2.78 -18.72
N VAL A 139 25.21 -1.53 -19.13
CA VAL A 139 24.59 -0.92 -20.32
C VAL A 139 25.70 -0.42 -21.23
N GLU A 140 25.69 -0.82 -22.50
CA GLU A 140 26.65 -0.37 -23.51
C GLU A 140 26.12 0.90 -24.20
N GLY A 141 26.49 2.05 -23.63
CA GLY A 141 26.06 3.37 -24.10
C GLY A 141 24.60 3.70 -23.79
N ILE A 142 24.27 4.99 -23.78
CA ILE A 142 22.93 5.45 -23.41
C ILE A 142 21.82 4.99 -24.36
N SER A 143 22.16 4.61 -25.60
CA SER A 143 21.17 4.11 -26.58
C SER A 143 20.49 2.80 -26.15
N GLU A 144 21.12 1.97 -25.32
CA GLU A 144 20.53 0.72 -24.81
C GLU A 144 19.58 0.93 -23.63
N ALA A 145 19.62 2.10 -22.97
CA ALA A 145 18.78 2.43 -21.82
C ALA A 145 18.44 3.93 -21.77
N PRO A 146 17.77 4.48 -22.80
CA PRO A 146 17.49 5.92 -22.89
C PRO A 146 16.61 6.44 -21.73
N GLU A 147 15.87 5.57 -21.04
CA GLU A 147 15.12 5.94 -19.84
C GLU A 147 16.00 6.51 -18.73
N MET A 148 17.31 6.25 -18.77
CA MET A 148 18.29 6.74 -17.80
C MET A 148 18.53 8.25 -17.86
N PHE A 149 18.01 8.97 -18.88
CA PHE A 149 17.96 10.44 -18.86
C PHE A 149 17.13 11.00 -17.69
N LEU A 150 16.23 10.21 -17.10
CA LEU A 150 15.50 10.56 -15.87
C LEU A 150 16.39 10.61 -14.62
N ASP A 151 17.54 9.95 -14.64
CA ASP A 151 18.54 9.99 -13.58
C ASP A 151 19.60 11.07 -13.83
N SER A 152 19.21 12.34 -13.71
CA SER A 152 20.10 13.50 -13.91
C SER A 152 20.97 13.86 -12.70
N PHE A 153 20.90 13.09 -11.61
CA PHE A 153 21.63 13.41 -10.39
C PHE A 153 23.12 13.12 -10.58
N SER A 154 23.99 14.05 -10.19
CA SER A 154 25.42 13.80 -10.19
C SER A 154 25.88 12.96 -8.97
N THR A 155 25.08 12.90 -7.92
CA THR A 155 25.47 12.42 -6.58
C THR A 155 25.26 10.92 -6.33
N ASN A 156 24.35 10.27 -7.06
CA ASN A 156 24.09 8.83 -6.93
C ASN A 156 25.03 7.95 -7.76
N LYS A 157 26.16 8.52 -8.22
CA LYS A 157 27.06 7.91 -9.19
C LYS A 157 28.49 7.89 -8.69
N LEU A 158 29.22 6.83 -9.07
CA LEU A 158 30.67 6.71 -8.90
C LEU A 158 31.33 6.78 -10.27
N TYR A 159 32.23 7.73 -10.48
CA TYR A 159 32.89 8.01 -11.74
C TYR A 159 34.37 7.61 -11.71
N ARG A 160 34.92 7.21 -12.86
CA ARG A 160 36.38 7.24 -13.05
C ARG A 160 36.89 8.68 -13.04
N ALA A 161 37.94 8.94 -12.28
CA ALA A 161 38.53 10.28 -12.15
C ALA A 161 38.99 10.85 -13.51
N GLU A 162 39.52 10.00 -14.39
CA GLU A 162 39.96 10.40 -15.74
C GLU A 162 38.81 10.79 -16.68
N LEU A 163 37.61 10.22 -16.48
CA LEU A 163 36.42 10.62 -17.22
C LEU A 163 35.93 11.98 -16.75
N ILE A 164 35.66 12.11 -15.46
CA ILE A 164 35.03 13.31 -14.90
C ILE A 164 35.90 14.57 -15.06
N ARG A 165 37.24 14.44 -15.05
CA ARG A 165 38.16 15.57 -15.32
C ARG A 165 38.04 16.13 -16.75
N ARG A 166 37.47 15.38 -17.69
CA ARG A 166 37.22 15.84 -19.07
C ARG A 166 35.82 16.44 -19.26
N LEU A 167 34.99 16.38 -18.23
CA LEU A 167 33.58 16.78 -18.25
C LEU A 167 33.29 17.77 -17.11
N PRO A 168 33.81 19.02 -17.19
CA PRO A 168 33.57 20.00 -16.15
C PRO A 168 32.09 20.39 -16.07
N PHE A 169 31.59 20.59 -14.86
CA PHE A 169 30.25 21.15 -14.66
C PHE A 169 30.22 22.60 -15.15
N ARG A 170 29.11 22.99 -15.78
CA ARG A 170 28.87 24.39 -16.12
C ARG A 170 28.68 25.23 -14.86
N GLU A 171 29.31 26.40 -14.84
CA GLU A 171 29.24 27.33 -13.70
C GLU A 171 28.21 28.44 -13.91
N ASP A 172 27.67 28.57 -15.13
CA ASP A 172 26.72 29.61 -15.54
C ASP A 172 25.24 29.15 -15.51
N LEU A 173 24.95 28.05 -14.80
CA LEU A 173 23.65 27.36 -14.84
C LEU A 173 23.30 26.71 -13.49
N TYR A 174 22.05 26.82 -13.05
CA TYR A 174 21.53 26.21 -11.80
C TYR A 174 21.20 24.71 -11.90
N TYR A 175 20.97 24.24 -13.11
CA TYR A 175 20.65 22.85 -13.45
C TYR A 175 21.78 22.26 -14.28
N GLU A 176 23.01 22.53 -13.82
CA GLU A 176 24.23 22.07 -14.48
C GLU A 176 24.32 20.55 -14.49
N ASP A 177 23.71 19.88 -13.51
CA ASP A 177 23.61 18.42 -13.42
C ASP A 177 22.86 17.80 -14.60
N HIS A 178 21.83 18.48 -15.14
CA HIS A 178 21.12 18.04 -16.33
C HIS A 178 22.03 18.03 -17.56
N VAL A 179 22.79 19.11 -17.75
CA VAL A 179 23.70 19.28 -18.89
C VAL A 179 24.89 18.34 -18.75
N PHE A 180 25.50 18.30 -17.57
CA PHE A 180 26.58 17.39 -17.23
C PHE A 180 26.18 15.92 -17.48
N THR A 181 24.95 15.54 -17.12
CA THR A 181 24.48 14.16 -17.35
C THR A 181 24.36 13.85 -18.85
N ALA A 182 23.95 14.80 -19.68
CA ALA A 182 23.94 14.62 -21.13
C ALA A 182 25.36 14.44 -21.68
N GLU A 183 26.32 15.27 -21.25
CA GLU A 183 27.73 15.15 -21.63
C GLU A 183 28.33 13.82 -21.17
N LEU A 184 28.04 13.39 -19.93
CA LEU A 184 28.45 12.11 -19.37
C LEU A 184 27.96 10.94 -20.23
N TYR A 185 26.68 10.92 -20.59
CA TYR A 185 26.11 9.85 -21.42
C TYR A 185 26.65 9.84 -22.84
N CYS A 186 27.00 11.01 -23.41
CA CYS A 186 27.70 11.09 -24.70
C CYS A 186 29.13 10.54 -24.61
N ALA A 187 29.83 10.81 -23.51
CA ALA A 187 31.24 10.45 -23.33
C ALA A 187 31.46 9.01 -22.83
N ALA A 188 30.50 8.43 -22.12
CA ALA A 188 30.61 7.10 -21.55
C ALA A 188 30.33 6.02 -22.61
N ARG A 189 31.25 5.07 -22.75
CA ARG A 189 31.09 3.88 -23.57
C ARG A 189 30.17 2.87 -22.88
N ARG A 190 30.31 2.70 -21.56
CA ARG A 190 29.47 1.78 -20.79
C ARG A 190 29.29 2.22 -19.34
N PHE A 191 28.15 1.90 -18.75
CA PHE A 191 27.88 2.17 -17.33
C PHE A 191 27.16 1.01 -16.64
N ALA A 192 27.31 0.91 -15.32
CA ALA A 192 26.62 -0.11 -14.52
C ALA A 192 25.49 0.52 -13.69
N VAL A 193 24.38 -0.21 -13.56
CA VAL A 193 23.21 0.16 -12.76
C VAL A 193 23.04 -0.82 -11.63
N VAL A 194 22.91 -0.32 -10.39
CA VAL A 194 22.73 -1.17 -9.20
C VAL A 194 21.40 -0.90 -8.47
N PRO A 195 20.71 -1.95 -7.98
CA PRO A 195 19.35 -1.83 -7.43
C PRO A 195 19.28 -1.35 -5.98
N TRP A 196 20.40 -1.36 -5.25
CA TRP A 196 20.42 -0.95 -3.85
C TRP A 196 20.58 0.56 -3.70
N VAL A 197 20.05 1.09 -2.59
CA VAL A 197 20.12 2.52 -2.28
C VAL A 197 21.58 2.92 -2.04
N VAL A 198 22.05 3.94 -2.74
CA VAL A 198 23.41 4.50 -2.62
C VAL A 198 23.43 5.96 -2.19
N TYR A 199 22.27 6.62 -2.19
CA TYR A 199 22.14 8.04 -1.83
C TYR A 199 20.83 8.27 -1.08
N LEU A 200 20.91 8.91 0.10
CA LEU A 200 19.76 9.35 0.89
C LEU A 200 19.58 10.84 0.69
N TRP A 201 18.54 11.20 -0.07
CA TRP A 201 18.18 12.57 -0.36
C TRP A 201 17.22 13.12 0.71
N HIS A 202 17.72 13.98 1.58
CA HIS A 202 16.96 14.57 2.68
C HIS A 202 15.96 15.61 2.19
N ARG A 203 14.74 15.52 2.72
CA ARG A 203 13.65 16.46 2.48
C ARG A 203 13.27 17.07 3.82
N ALA A 204 13.84 18.24 4.09
CA ALA A 204 13.62 19.03 5.29
C ALA A 204 12.16 19.53 5.41
N VAL A 205 11.79 19.95 6.62
CA VAL A 205 10.49 20.57 6.92
C VAL A 205 10.51 22.03 6.44
N GLU A 206 9.52 22.43 5.64
CA GLU A 206 9.26 23.84 5.34
C GLU A 206 8.72 24.54 6.60
N GLU A 207 9.60 25.00 7.50
CA GLU A 207 9.24 25.87 8.61
C GLU A 207 10.16 27.10 8.66
N GLY A 208 9.57 28.29 8.50
CA GLY A 208 10.25 29.58 8.75
C GLY A 208 11.34 29.94 7.74
N ASP A 209 11.94 31.11 7.96
CA ASP A 209 12.87 31.91 7.15
C ASP A 209 14.18 31.21 6.68
N SER A 210 14.20 29.89 6.61
CA SER A 210 15.25 29.09 5.97
C SER A 210 15.27 29.35 4.46
N ARG A 211 16.44 29.77 3.93
CA ARG A 211 16.65 29.93 2.48
C ARG A 211 16.36 28.61 1.78
N LEU A 212 15.35 28.60 0.92
CA LEU A 212 15.00 27.46 0.08
C LEU A 212 16.19 27.10 -0.83
N SER A 213 16.45 25.81 -1.06
CA SER A 213 17.45 25.41 -2.06
C SER A 213 17.00 25.87 -3.45
N ILE A 214 17.95 26.05 -4.38
CA ILE A 214 17.67 26.56 -5.74
C ILE A 214 16.58 25.73 -6.45
N SER A 215 16.57 24.40 -6.21
CA SER A 215 15.56 23.49 -6.75
C SER A 215 14.14 23.69 -6.17
N LEU A 216 14.01 24.39 -5.04
CA LEU A 216 12.78 24.65 -4.30
C LEU A 216 12.25 26.08 -4.49
N SER A 217 13.06 27.01 -5.01
CA SER A 217 12.66 28.37 -5.40
C SER A 217 11.80 28.42 -6.68
N ILE A 218 10.86 27.49 -6.81
CA ILE A 218 9.99 27.27 -7.99
C ILE A 218 9.01 28.42 -8.27
N ARG A 219 9.06 29.51 -7.50
CA ARG A 219 8.24 30.71 -7.68
C ARG A 219 8.91 31.72 -8.60
N GLU A 220 10.24 31.68 -8.69
CA GLU A 220 11.03 32.62 -9.45
C GLU A 220 11.00 32.25 -10.93
N MET A 221 10.63 33.19 -11.79
CA MET A 221 10.49 32.90 -13.21
C MET A 221 11.85 32.61 -13.88
N ASP A 222 12.95 33.12 -13.32
CA ASP A 222 14.29 32.76 -13.77
C ASP A 222 14.56 31.26 -13.64
N ASN A 223 14.03 30.61 -12.61
CA ASN A 223 14.12 29.17 -12.41
C ASN A 223 13.56 28.40 -13.63
N VAL A 224 12.41 28.84 -14.15
CA VAL A 224 11.78 28.29 -15.37
C VAL A 224 12.68 28.49 -16.58
N ARG A 225 13.24 29.71 -16.74
CA ARG A 225 14.16 30.05 -17.85
C ARG A 225 15.42 29.19 -17.81
N GLN A 226 16.03 29.01 -16.63
CA GLN A 226 17.23 28.19 -16.45
C GLN A 226 16.96 26.71 -16.74
N ARG A 227 15.80 26.15 -16.37
CA ARG A 227 15.44 24.76 -16.74
C ARG A 227 15.28 24.57 -18.24
N ILE A 228 14.58 25.49 -18.91
CA ILE A 228 14.42 25.46 -20.37
C ILE A 228 15.79 25.57 -21.05
N ARG A 229 16.64 26.47 -20.55
CA ARG A 229 18.02 26.64 -21.05
C ARG A 229 18.83 25.36 -20.89
N ALA A 230 18.82 24.74 -19.71
CA ALA A 230 19.48 23.46 -19.45
C ALA A 230 18.98 22.35 -20.37
N ALA A 231 17.66 22.30 -20.60
CA ALA A 231 17.05 21.35 -21.50
C ALA A 231 17.58 21.55 -22.93
N ARG A 232 17.47 22.76 -23.51
CA ARG A 232 17.96 23.08 -24.86
C ARG A 232 19.45 22.75 -25.05
N LEU A 233 20.28 23.10 -24.05
CA LEU A 233 21.70 22.77 -24.09
C LEU A 233 21.93 21.25 -24.13
N SER A 234 21.18 20.50 -23.33
CA SER A 234 21.28 19.04 -23.29
C SER A 234 20.92 18.40 -24.65
N ASP A 235 19.93 18.92 -25.39
CA ASP A 235 19.72 18.42 -26.76
C ASP A 235 20.61 18.99 -27.84
N ALA A 236 21.22 20.17 -27.66
CA ALA A 236 22.33 20.56 -28.51
C ALA A 236 23.48 19.56 -28.37
N ILE A 237 23.88 19.22 -27.13
CA ILE A 237 24.94 18.24 -26.83
C ILE A 237 24.67 16.88 -27.49
N LEU A 238 23.45 16.36 -27.39
CA LEU A 238 23.12 15.09 -28.05
C LEU A 238 23.24 15.17 -29.57
N ARG A 239 22.78 16.26 -30.19
CA ARG A 239 22.89 16.46 -31.65
C ARG A 239 24.36 16.57 -32.07
N ASP A 240 25.14 17.36 -31.36
CA ASP A 240 26.55 17.63 -31.67
C ASP A 240 27.44 16.37 -31.51
N ASN A 241 27.02 15.41 -30.70
CA ASN A 241 27.70 14.13 -30.49
C ASN A 241 27.11 12.97 -31.33
N GLY A 242 26.29 13.25 -32.34
CA GLY A 242 25.75 12.23 -33.24
C GLY A 242 24.66 11.34 -32.62
N LEU A 243 24.06 11.77 -31.50
CA LEU A 243 22.98 11.08 -30.78
C LEU A 243 21.63 11.79 -30.96
N ALA A 244 21.40 12.41 -32.11
CA ALA A 244 20.17 13.15 -32.41
C ALA A 244 18.90 12.27 -32.27
N HIS A 245 19.00 10.97 -32.54
CA HIS A 245 17.89 10.02 -32.38
C HIS A 245 17.44 9.84 -30.92
N LEU A 246 18.27 10.21 -29.94
CA LEU A 246 17.94 10.14 -28.51
C LEU A 246 17.36 11.44 -27.96
N VAL A 247 17.32 12.51 -28.75
CA VAL A 247 16.76 13.80 -28.34
C VAL A 247 15.33 13.66 -27.82
N PRO A 248 14.40 12.92 -28.46
CA PRO A 248 13.04 12.76 -27.97
C PRO A 248 12.96 12.13 -26.57
N GLU A 249 13.82 11.16 -26.26
CA GLU A 249 13.86 10.53 -24.93
C GLU A 249 14.36 11.48 -23.84
N ARG A 250 15.32 12.33 -24.17
CA ARG A 250 15.77 13.39 -23.27
C ARG A 250 14.70 14.50 -23.15
N GLN A 251 13.97 14.84 -24.21
CA GLN A 251 12.82 15.78 -24.16
C GLN A 251 11.69 15.23 -23.27
N ARG A 252 11.41 13.93 -23.35
CA ARG A 252 10.42 13.24 -22.51
C ARG A 252 10.69 13.48 -21.03
N ARG A 253 11.95 13.51 -20.61
CA ARG A 253 12.33 13.84 -19.24
C ARG A 253 11.91 15.25 -18.83
N PHE A 254 12.06 16.25 -19.70
CA PHE A 254 11.58 17.61 -19.42
C PHE A 254 10.08 17.61 -19.11
N VAL A 255 9.27 16.98 -19.96
CA VAL A 255 7.82 16.97 -19.78
C VAL A 255 7.39 16.15 -18.56
N ARG A 256 8.01 14.98 -18.35
CA ARG A 256 7.71 14.07 -17.24
C ARG A 256 8.16 14.62 -15.87
N GLN A 257 9.23 15.41 -15.82
CA GLN A 257 9.86 15.84 -14.57
C GLN A 257 9.93 17.36 -14.42
N ASP A 258 10.63 18.07 -15.30
CA ASP A 258 10.85 19.53 -15.14
C ASP A 258 9.56 20.32 -15.20
N LEU A 259 8.76 20.09 -16.24
CA LEU A 259 7.49 20.77 -16.41
C LEU A 259 6.55 20.44 -15.26
N ARG A 260 6.56 19.18 -14.81
CA ARG A 260 5.73 18.70 -13.69
C ARG A 260 6.01 19.45 -12.38
N VAL A 261 7.23 19.91 -12.15
CA VAL A 261 7.58 20.71 -10.95
C VAL A 261 6.76 21.99 -10.87
N TYR A 262 6.46 22.64 -12.00
CA TYR A 262 5.67 23.87 -12.05
C TYR A 262 4.18 23.61 -12.23
N LEU A 263 3.80 22.62 -13.03
CA LEU A 263 2.39 22.26 -13.19
C LEU A 263 1.76 21.85 -11.85
N ASN A 264 2.54 21.24 -10.96
CA ASN A 264 2.05 20.77 -9.67
C ASN A 264 1.49 21.89 -8.77
N PRO A 265 2.24 22.97 -8.45
CA PRO A 265 1.74 24.12 -7.70
C PRO A 265 1.02 25.16 -8.57
N LEU A 266 0.95 24.99 -9.89
CA LEU A 266 0.32 25.95 -10.81
C LEU A 266 -1.08 26.37 -10.37
N PRO A 267 -1.97 25.47 -9.89
CA PRO A 267 -3.31 25.87 -9.51
C PRO A 267 -3.36 26.90 -8.38
N SER A 268 -2.33 26.96 -7.51
CA SER A 268 -2.27 27.91 -6.40
C SER A 268 -1.61 29.25 -6.78
N ARG A 269 -1.36 29.50 -8.06
CA ARG A 269 -0.77 30.73 -8.56
C ARG A 269 -1.86 31.68 -9.04
N ASP A 270 -1.55 32.97 -8.99
CA ASP A 270 -2.38 33.95 -9.66
C ASP A 270 -2.31 33.77 -11.19
N VAL A 271 -3.28 34.37 -11.87
CA VAL A 271 -3.44 34.26 -13.33
C VAL A 271 -2.24 34.91 -14.03
N GLU A 272 -1.74 36.04 -13.53
CA GLU A 272 -0.60 36.76 -14.11
C GLU A 272 0.67 35.88 -14.17
N TRP A 273 1.00 35.21 -13.06
CA TRP A 273 2.11 34.27 -13.00
C TRP A 273 1.90 33.09 -13.95
N ALA A 274 0.68 32.56 -14.02
CA ALA A 274 0.35 31.44 -14.90
C ALA A 274 0.51 31.82 -16.38
N GLU A 275 0.09 33.02 -16.77
CA GLU A 275 0.26 33.56 -18.12
C GLU A 275 1.74 33.78 -18.47
N GLU A 276 2.53 34.37 -17.56
CA GLU A 276 3.98 34.54 -17.78
C GLU A 276 4.65 33.16 -17.93
N PHE A 277 4.30 32.20 -17.07
CA PHE A 277 4.79 30.82 -17.16
C PHE A 277 4.46 30.17 -18.52
N VAL A 278 3.20 30.28 -18.97
CA VAL A 278 2.77 29.78 -20.28
C VAL A 278 3.57 30.44 -21.40
N SER A 279 3.78 31.75 -21.34
CA SER A 279 4.53 32.51 -22.35
C SER A 279 5.99 32.04 -22.52
N LEU A 280 6.62 31.58 -21.43
CA LEU A 280 8.00 31.11 -21.43
C LEU A 280 8.12 29.64 -21.84
N VAL A 281 7.19 28.79 -21.41
CA VAL A 281 7.23 27.34 -21.68
C VAL A 281 6.75 27.02 -23.09
N ARG A 282 5.74 27.73 -23.59
CA ARG A 282 5.11 27.46 -24.89
C ARG A 282 6.12 27.40 -26.05
N PRO A 283 7.06 28.34 -26.23
CA PRO A 283 8.05 28.26 -27.32
C PRO A 283 8.87 26.97 -27.30
N TYR A 284 9.32 26.55 -26.12
CA TYR A 284 10.10 25.32 -25.99
C TYR A 284 9.25 24.06 -26.21
N LEU A 285 7.99 24.04 -25.75
CA LEU A 285 7.08 22.93 -26.06
C LEU A 285 6.83 22.76 -27.55
N THR A 286 6.76 23.86 -28.32
CA THR A 286 6.64 23.83 -29.78
C THR A 286 7.88 23.25 -30.47
N GLU A 287 9.05 23.33 -29.85
CA GLU A 287 10.31 22.77 -30.36
C GLU A 287 10.48 21.27 -30.09
N LEU A 288 9.62 20.67 -29.24
CA LEU A 288 9.74 19.26 -28.89
C LEU A 288 9.30 18.36 -30.04
N ASP A 289 10.03 17.25 -30.20
CA ASP A 289 9.65 16.14 -31.05
C ASP A 289 8.34 15.53 -30.52
N PRO A 290 7.35 15.25 -31.39
CA PRO A 290 6.09 14.62 -31.00
C PRO A 290 6.28 13.32 -30.19
N ALA A 291 7.32 12.53 -30.48
CA ALA A 291 7.61 11.29 -29.76
C ALA A 291 7.93 11.52 -28.27
N ALA A 292 8.39 12.72 -27.89
CA ALA A 292 8.65 13.07 -26.48
C ALA A 292 7.38 12.99 -25.60
N PHE A 293 6.19 13.08 -26.21
CA PHE A 293 4.90 13.02 -25.53
C PHE A 293 4.34 11.60 -25.39
N GLU A 294 4.97 10.55 -25.95
CA GLU A 294 4.42 9.18 -25.97
C GLU A 294 5.40 8.09 -25.48
N PRO A 295 5.15 7.36 -24.37
CA PRO A 295 3.98 7.42 -23.50
C PRO A 295 4.13 8.48 -22.38
N MET A 296 3.04 9.19 -22.09
CA MET A 296 3.00 10.22 -21.05
C MET A 296 1.72 10.11 -20.19
N ASP A 297 1.79 10.64 -18.97
CA ASP A 297 0.60 10.85 -18.13
C ASP A 297 -0.45 11.66 -18.93
N PRO A 298 -1.68 11.15 -19.12
CA PRO A 298 -2.68 11.80 -19.96
C PRO A 298 -3.04 13.22 -19.51
N VAL A 299 -3.00 13.48 -18.20
CA VAL A 299 -3.30 14.81 -17.67
C VAL A 299 -2.15 15.77 -17.95
N VAL A 300 -0.90 15.30 -17.98
CA VAL A 300 0.24 16.11 -18.43
C VAL A 300 0.12 16.41 -19.92
N GLN A 301 -0.35 15.47 -20.72
CA GLN A 301 -0.61 15.69 -22.15
C GLN A 301 -1.64 16.79 -22.36
N VAL A 302 -2.76 16.72 -21.66
CA VAL A 302 -3.78 17.77 -21.63
C VAL A 302 -3.17 19.11 -21.23
N CYS A 303 -2.35 19.16 -20.16
CA CYS A 303 -1.70 20.39 -19.74
C CYS A 303 -0.75 20.95 -20.82
N CYS A 304 0.05 20.10 -21.47
CA CYS A 304 0.93 20.53 -22.56
C CYS A 304 0.14 21.09 -23.74
N ARG A 305 -0.95 20.41 -24.12
CA ARG A 305 -1.84 20.88 -25.19
C ARG A 305 -2.46 22.24 -24.84
N LEU A 306 -2.94 22.42 -23.61
CA LEU A 306 -3.50 23.69 -23.15
C LEU A 306 -2.47 24.83 -23.13
N ILE A 307 -1.20 24.54 -22.81
CA ILE A 307 -0.10 25.52 -22.92
C ILE A 307 0.13 25.90 -24.40
N LEU A 308 0.19 24.91 -25.30
CA LEU A 308 0.37 25.13 -26.73
C LEU A 308 -0.76 25.95 -27.35
N ASP A 309 -1.99 25.76 -26.87
CA ASP A 309 -3.18 26.49 -27.29
C ASP A 309 -3.34 27.86 -26.61
N GLY A 310 -2.56 28.16 -25.56
CA GLY A 310 -2.69 29.40 -24.78
C GLY A 310 -3.95 29.46 -23.92
N ARG A 311 -4.51 28.32 -23.52
CA ARG A 311 -5.76 28.20 -22.74
C ARG A 311 -5.47 28.14 -21.24
N THR A 312 -4.97 29.23 -20.66
CA THR A 312 -4.48 29.29 -19.27
C THR A 312 -5.53 28.95 -18.22
N ASP A 313 -6.78 29.40 -18.38
CA ASP A 313 -7.86 29.11 -17.43
C ASP A 313 -8.15 27.60 -17.32
N GLU A 314 -8.18 26.93 -18.46
CA GLU A 314 -8.39 25.48 -18.52
C GLU A 314 -7.17 24.71 -18.02
N LEU A 315 -5.96 25.23 -18.27
CA LEU A 315 -4.72 24.68 -17.73
C LEU A 315 -4.74 24.67 -16.20
N LEU A 316 -5.19 25.76 -15.55
CA LEU A 316 -5.33 25.83 -14.10
C LEU A 316 -6.32 24.78 -13.57
N VAL A 317 -7.40 24.52 -14.31
CA VAL A 317 -8.39 23.48 -13.98
C VAL A 317 -7.79 22.07 -14.12
N ALA A 318 -7.11 21.80 -15.23
CA ALA A 318 -6.48 20.51 -15.52
C ALA A 318 -5.36 20.18 -14.53
N ALA A 319 -4.52 21.17 -14.21
CA ALA A 319 -3.39 21.02 -13.29
C ALA A 319 -3.82 20.60 -11.87
N ARG A 320 -5.04 20.93 -11.43
CA ARG A 320 -5.61 20.42 -10.15
C ARG A 320 -5.75 18.90 -10.10
N SER A 321 -5.72 18.23 -11.27
CA SER A 321 -5.87 16.78 -11.39
C SER A 321 -4.53 16.04 -11.33
N LEU A 322 -3.40 16.77 -11.33
CA LEU A 322 -2.04 16.22 -11.29
C LEU A 322 -1.62 15.75 -9.88
N ASN A 323 -2.12 16.36 -8.80
CA ASN A 323 -1.73 16.01 -7.43
C ASN A 323 -2.93 15.63 -6.56
N GLY A 324 -2.91 14.42 -5.99
CA GLY A 324 -3.91 13.93 -5.03
C GLY A 324 -4.80 12.80 -5.59
N PRO A 325 -5.94 12.48 -4.95
CA PRO A 325 -6.97 11.64 -5.57
C PRO A 325 -7.57 12.42 -6.75
N ARG A 326 -6.93 12.27 -7.92
CA ARG A 326 -7.26 12.81 -9.26
C ARG A 326 -8.65 13.44 -9.35
N ALA A 327 -8.76 14.76 -9.32
CA ALA A 327 -10.01 15.44 -9.62
C ALA A 327 -10.49 15.05 -11.03
N ALA A 328 -11.78 14.84 -11.21
CA ALA A 328 -12.34 14.65 -12.53
C ALA A 328 -12.27 15.97 -13.33
N PRO A 329 -12.28 15.92 -14.68
CA PRO A 329 -12.48 17.10 -15.49
C PRO A 329 -13.82 17.77 -15.19
N ARG A 330 -14.00 19.02 -15.65
CA ARG A 330 -15.34 19.64 -15.68
C ARG A 330 -16.21 18.98 -16.75
N PHE A 331 -15.60 18.69 -17.90
CA PHE A 331 -16.26 18.10 -19.06
C PHE A 331 -15.37 17.02 -19.68
N ALA A 332 -15.96 15.95 -20.15
CA ALA A 332 -15.30 14.96 -21.00
C ALA A 332 -16.26 14.49 -22.08
N VAL A 333 -15.72 14.08 -23.24
CA VAL A 333 -16.48 13.49 -24.34
C VAL A 333 -15.97 12.10 -24.64
N GLN A 334 -16.90 11.17 -24.91
CA GLN A 334 -16.58 9.83 -25.36
C GLN A 334 -16.96 9.68 -26.84
N GLU A 335 -15.99 9.30 -27.68
CA GLU A 335 -16.21 9.04 -29.11
C GLU A 335 -15.34 7.87 -29.56
N GLY A 336 -15.92 6.92 -30.30
CA GLY A 336 -15.18 5.76 -30.84
C GLY A 336 -14.50 4.88 -29.78
N GLY A 337 -15.04 4.80 -28.57
CA GLY A 337 -14.44 4.06 -27.44
C GLY A 337 -13.29 4.78 -26.74
N ARG A 338 -12.97 6.01 -27.15
CA ARG A 338 -11.96 6.88 -26.51
C ARG A 338 -12.63 7.95 -25.67
N THR A 339 -11.91 8.47 -24.68
CA THR A 339 -12.39 9.54 -23.80
C THR A 339 -11.46 10.75 -23.91
N TYR A 340 -12.01 11.94 -24.14
CA TYR A 340 -11.27 13.19 -24.32
C TYR A 340 -11.63 14.20 -23.23
N TRP A 341 -10.64 14.97 -22.78
CA TRP A 341 -10.81 16.09 -21.87
C TRP A 341 -11.44 17.29 -22.59
N GLY A 342 -12.51 17.86 -22.02
CA GLY A 342 -13.20 19.02 -22.59
C GLY A 342 -14.56 18.66 -23.20
N THR A 343 -15.05 19.51 -24.09
CA THR A 343 -16.40 19.45 -24.66
C THR A 343 -16.45 18.87 -26.07
N ALA A 344 -15.31 18.57 -26.67
CA ALA A 344 -15.19 17.95 -27.99
C ALA A 344 -13.92 17.08 -28.07
N PRO A 345 -13.90 16.06 -28.94
CA PRO A 345 -12.70 15.29 -29.26
C PRO A 345 -11.63 16.20 -29.87
N ALA A 346 -10.40 16.11 -29.35
CA ALA A 346 -9.28 16.92 -29.83
C ALA A 346 -7.94 16.19 -29.60
N GLU A 347 -6.99 16.45 -30.50
CA GLU A 347 -5.62 15.93 -30.40
C GLU A 347 -4.94 16.41 -29.11
N GLY A 348 -4.20 15.53 -28.44
CA GLY A 348 -3.53 15.83 -27.18
C GLY A 348 -4.46 15.96 -25.96
N MET A 349 -5.77 15.77 -26.14
CA MET A 349 -6.76 15.82 -25.06
C MET A 349 -7.27 14.43 -24.64
N GLU A 350 -6.73 13.35 -25.21
CA GLU A 350 -7.16 11.98 -24.89
C GLU A 350 -6.76 11.57 -23.45
N ILE A 351 -7.72 11.03 -22.70
CA ILE A 351 -7.57 10.55 -21.32
C ILE A 351 -8.07 9.11 -21.12
N THR A 352 -8.25 8.36 -22.20
CA THR A 352 -8.79 6.98 -22.21
C THR A 352 -8.09 6.05 -21.21
N SER A 353 -6.75 6.12 -21.12
CA SER A 353 -5.97 5.26 -20.22
C SER A 353 -6.20 5.53 -18.73
N LEU A 354 -6.88 6.62 -18.36
CA LEU A 354 -7.33 6.84 -16.98
C LEU A 354 -8.54 5.96 -16.62
N ARG A 355 -9.29 5.47 -17.62
CA ARG A 355 -10.49 4.61 -17.49
C ARG A 355 -11.53 5.14 -16.49
N MET A 356 -11.62 6.47 -16.36
CA MET A 356 -12.47 7.12 -15.33
C MET A 356 -13.97 6.95 -15.60
N ALA A 357 -14.37 6.89 -16.87
CA ALA A 357 -15.75 6.68 -17.29
C ALA A 357 -16.26 5.25 -17.04
N GLU A 358 -15.34 4.29 -16.81
CA GLU A 358 -15.67 2.87 -16.67
C GLU A 358 -15.57 2.36 -15.22
N LEU A 359 -15.35 3.29 -14.29
CA LEU A 359 -15.29 2.95 -12.87
C LEU A 359 -16.67 2.52 -12.37
N PRO A 360 -16.72 1.55 -11.43
CA PRO A 360 -17.96 1.24 -10.74
C PRO A 360 -18.47 2.47 -9.96
N TYR A 361 -19.77 2.53 -9.65
CA TYR A 361 -20.39 3.72 -9.08
C TYR A 361 -19.70 4.18 -7.79
N THR A 362 -19.32 3.25 -6.89
CA THR A 362 -18.63 3.60 -5.63
C THR A 362 -17.22 4.17 -5.81
N GLU A 363 -16.64 4.05 -7.01
CA GLU A 363 -15.32 4.55 -7.37
C GLU A 363 -15.38 5.67 -8.44
N ALA A 364 -16.58 5.93 -8.97
CA ALA A 364 -16.83 6.96 -9.96
C ALA A 364 -16.43 8.34 -9.40
N ARG A 365 -15.85 9.18 -10.25
CA ARG A 365 -15.30 10.48 -9.82
C ARG A 365 -16.15 11.60 -10.38
N LEU A 366 -16.63 12.44 -9.48
CA LEU A 366 -17.28 13.70 -9.79
C LEU A 366 -16.35 14.85 -9.44
N ARG A 367 -16.63 16.03 -9.98
CA ARG A 367 -15.88 17.24 -9.63
C ARG A 367 -16.77 18.18 -8.83
N HIS A 368 -16.32 18.58 -7.65
CA HIS A 368 -17.01 19.56 -6.83
C HIS A 368 -16.13 20.80 -6.64
N GLU A 369 -16.61 21.93 -7.13
CA GLU A 369 -15.99 23.24 -6.91
C GLU A 369 -16.89 24.06 -5.99
N ALA A 370 -16.30 24.77 -5.04
CA ALA A 370 -17.07 25.59 -4.11
C ALA A 370 -16.44 26.97 -3.89
N SER A 371 -17.30 27.96 -3.71
CA SER A 371 -16.97 29.20 -3.02
C SER A 371 -17.52 29.15 -1.60
N PHE A 372 -16.90 29.90 -0.69
CA PHE A 372 -17.28 29.90 0.72
C PHE A 372 -17.28 31.31 1.29
N THR A 373 -18.30 31.61 2.10
CA THR A 373 -18.42 32.86 2.86
C THR A 373 -18.70 32.55 4.32
N GLY A 374 -18.32 33.48 5.21
CA GLY A 374 -18.39 33.27 6.65
C GLY A 374 -19.02 34.44 7.39
N GLU A 375 -19.93 34.13 8.30
CA GLU A 375 -20.52 35.09 9.24
C GLU A 375 -20.49 34.48 10.66
N GLY A 376 -19.62 35.02 11.52
CA GLY A 376 -19.42 34.48 12.87
C GLY A 376 -18.94 33.02 12.86
N THR A 377 -19.79 32.09 13.28
CA THR A 377 -19.51 30.65 13.28
C THR A 377 -20.16 29.91 12.11
N ARG A 378 -20.95 30.60 11.29
CA ARG A 378 -21.64 30.01 10.14
C ARG A 378 -20.81 30.18 8.89
N ILE A 379 -20.73 29.11 8.11
CA ILE A 379 -20.07 29.07 6.81
C ILE A 379 -21.10 28.63 5.78
N THR A 380 -21.28 29.43 4.74
CA THR A 380 -22.12 29.11 3.59
C THR A 380 -21.23 28.72 2.42
N LEU A 381 -21.58 27.60 1.78
CA LEU A 381 -20.89 27.03 0.64
C LEU A 381 -21.84 27.05 -0.56
N ALA A 382 -21.41 27.67 -1.65
CA ALA A 382 -22.04 27.49 -2.95
C ALA A 382 -21.22 26.46 -3.72
N ILE A 383 -21.81 25.31 -4.01
CA ILE A 383 -21.12 24.10 -4.49
C ILE A 383 -21.63 23.77 -5.89
N ARG A 384 -20.75 23.83 -6.89
CA ARG A 384 -21.01 23.37 -8.25
C ARG A 384 -20.45 21.96 -8.44
N THR A 385 -21.31 21.04 -8.84
CA THR A 385 -20.98 19.63 -9.11
C THR A 385 -21.04 19.34 -10.60
N TYR A 386 -19.94 18.84 -11.16
CA TYR A 386 -19.86 18.42 -12.56
C TYR A 386 -19.85 16.89 -12.64
N ASP A 387 -20.58 16.38 -13.64
CA ASP A 387 -20.70 14.94 -13.94
C ASP A 387 -20.11 14.64 -15.33
N PRO A 388 -18.78 14.69 -15.49
CA PRO A 388 -18.13 14.62 -16.80
C PRO A 388 -18.32 13.29 -17.53
N PHE A 389 -18.79 12.24 -16.86
CA PHE A 389 -18.96 10.90 -17.43
C PHE A 389 -20.41 10.39 -17.35
N GLY A 390 -21.37 11.27 -17.05
CA GLY A 390 -22.80 10.90 -17.02
C GLY A 390 -23.17 9.90 -15.93
N VAL A 391 -22.42 9.83 -14.83
CA VAL A 391 -22.64 8.90 -13.71
C VAL A 391 -23.98 9.17 -13.03
N LEU A 392 -24.33 10.44 -12.83
CA LEU A 392 -25.59 10.86 -12.22
C LEU A 392 -26.76 10.66 -13.16
N VAL A 393 -26.56 10.99 -14.44
CA VAL A 393 -27.58 10.82 -15.50
C VAL A 393 -27.94 9.34 -15.66
N ALA A 394 -26.95 8.44 -15.66
CA ALA A 394 -27.16 7.00 -15.77
C ALA A 394 -27.79 6.36 -14.51
N ASN A 395 -27.82 7.05 -13.37
CA ASN A 395 -28.28 6.52 -12.09
C ASN A 395 -29.29 7.46 -11.41
N PRO A 396 -30.51 7.63 -11.95
CA PRO A 396 -31.51 8.56 -11.40
C PRO A 396 -31.92 8.20 -9.96
N GLY A 397 -32.50 9.18 -9.25
CA GLY A 397 -32.97 9.00 -7.87
C GLY A 397 -31.87 9.05 -6.80
N TRP A 398 -30.72 9.65 -7.14
CA TRP A 398 -29.64 9.89 -6.21
C TRP A 398 -29.95 11.03 -5.22
N SER A 399 -29.23 11.08 -4.10
CA SER A 399 -29.29 12.16 -3.12
C SER A 399 -27.88 12.64 -2.78
N ALA A 400 -27.70 13.96 -2.73
CA ALA A 400 -26.40 14.57 -2.43
C ALA A 400 -26.33 15.05 -0.97
N PHE A 401 -25.17 14.86 -0.37
CA PHE A 401 -24.90 15.29 1.00
C PHE A 401 -23.51 15.89 1.12
N LEU A 402 -23.42 17.03 1.81
CA LEU A 402 -22.16 17.54 2.30
C LEU A 402 -21.81 16.84 3.60
N ARG A 403 -20.74 16.04 3.58
CA ARG A 403 -20.23 15.32 4.74
C ARG A 403 -19.11 16.08 5.41
N PHE A 404 -19.34 16.34 6.70
CA PHE A 404 -18.37 16.97 7.57
C PHE A 404 -18.29 16.20 8.89
N LYS A 405 -17.27 15.34 9.05
CA LYS A 405 -17.08 14.47 10.23
C LYS A 405 -18.30 13.56 10.46
N ASN A 406 -19.08 13.83 11.53
CA ASN A 406 -20.29 13.07 11.90
C ASN A 406 -21.57 13.86 11.56
N HIS A 407 -21.42 14.97 10.84
CA HIS A 407 -22.50 15.82 10.39
C HIS A 407 -22.65 15.64 8.88
N GLU A 408 -23.89 15.58 8.45
CA GLU A 408 -24.26 15.39 7.07
C GLU A 408 -25.38 16.39 6.77
N VAL A 409 -25.16 17.27 5.79
CA VAL A 409 -26.14 18.25 5.35
C VAL A 409 -26.66 17.80 3.99
N ARG A 410 -27.97 17.57 3.89
CA ARG A 410 -28.60 17.22 2.62
C ARG A 410 -28.54 18.44 1.69
N LEU A 411 -28.08 18.21 0.47
CA LEU A 411 -28.03 19.22 -0.58
C LEU A 411 -29.29 19.11 -1.45
N THR A 412 -29.67 20.24 -2.03
CA THR A 412 -30.76 20.34 -3.02
C THR A 412 -30.17 20.86 -4.33
N PRO A 413 -29.60 20.00 -5.16
CA PRO A 413 -28.90 20.44 -6.35
C PRO A 413 -29.89 20.89 -7.43
N ARG A 414 -29.57 22.00 -8.08
CA ARG A 414 -30.32 22.58 -9.19
C ARG A 414 -29.47 22.47 -10.44
N GLU A 415 -30.01 21.86 -11.48
CA GLU A 415 -29.35 21.77 -12.78
C GLU A 415 -29.08 23.17 -13.36
N GLN A 416 -28.01 23.30 -14.13
CA GLN A 416 -27.55 24.52 -14.78
C GLN A 416 -27.46 24.27 -16.29
N ASP A 417 -27.39 25.32 -17.09
CA ASP A 417 -27.39 25.23 -18.57
C ASP A 417 -26.20 24.42 -19.13
N ASP A 418 -25.10 24.34 -18.38
CA ASP A 418 -23.91 23.55 -18.74
C ASP A 418 -23.98 22.07 -18.27
N GLY A 419 -25.14 21.62 -17.76
CA GLY A 419 -25.34 20.28 -17.21
C GLY A 419 -24.74 20.06 -15.81
N SER A 420 -24.10 21.08 -15.22
CA SER A 420 -23.63 21.01 -13.84
C SER A 420 -24.78 21.23 -12.85
N HIS A 421 -24.55 20.90 -11.58
CA HIS A 421 -25.55 21.07 -10.52
C HIS A 421 -25.04 22.04 -9.46
N LEU A 422 -25.82 23.09 -9.19
CA LEU A 422 -25.53 24.07 -8.14
C LEU A 422 -26.30 23.72 -6.87
N SER A 423 -25.60 23.66 -5.75
CA SER A 423 -26.17 23.47 -4.40
C SER A 423 -25.68 24.55 -3.46
N GLU A 424 -26.48 24.88 -2.45
CA GLU A 424 -26.06 25.72 -1.33
C GLU A 424 -26.15 24.93 -0.03
N ALA A 425 -25.18 25.12 0.85
CA ALA A 425 -25.19 24.54 2.19
C ALA A 425 -24.60 25.50 3.22
N THR A 426 -25.29 25.66 4.34
CA THR A 426 -24.77 26.40 5.50
C THR A 426 -24.45 25.43 6.64
N ILE A 427 -23.24 25.54 7.19
CA ILE A 427 -22.82 24.80 8.38
C ILE A 427 -22.51 25.80 9.48
N ASP A 428 -23.09 25.58 10.66
CA ASP A 428 -22.66 26.28 11.88
C ASP A 428 -21.57 25.46 12.60
N LEU A 429 -20.34 25.97 12.57
CA LEU A 429 -19.18 25.34 13.19
C LEU A 429 -19.36 25.13 14.70
N ALA A 430 -20.17 25.93 15.37
CA ALA A 430 -20.41 25.79 16.81
C ALA A 430 -21.24 24.54 17.16
N THR A 431 -22.03 24.03 16.19
CA THR A 431 -22.85 22.82 16.38
C THR A 431 -22.04 21.53 16.26
N LEU A 432 -20.82 21.62 15.72
CA LEU A 432 -19.95 20.48 15.48
C LEU A 432 -19.39 19.97 16.81
N ARG A 433 -19.90 18.82 17.27
CA ARG A 433 -19.49 18.27 18.56
C ARG A 433 -18.11 17.64 18.48
N HIS A 434 -17.16 18.15 19.26
CA HIS A 434 -15.91 17.47 19.57
C HIS A 434 -16.04 16.78 20.92
N GLY A 435 -15.36 15.65 21.13
CA GLY A 435 -15.40 14.94 22.41
C GLY A 435 -15.03 15.87 23.59
N ARG A 436 -15.29 15.44 24.84
CA ARG A 436 -15.13 16.28 26.05
C ARG A 436 -13.78 16.99 26.24
N LEU A 437 -12.74 16.61 25.51
CA LEU A 437 -11.38 17.17 25.57
C LEU A 437 -11.05 18.10 24.39
N GLY A 438 -12.02 18.42 23.53
CA GLY A 438 -11.81 19.09 22.25
C GLY A 438 -11.08 18.21 21.22
N PHE A 439 -10.75 18.78 20.06
CA PHE A 439 -10.06 18.16 18.94
C PHE A 439 -8.98 19.12 18.45
N ASP A 440 -7.79 18.60 18.18
CA ASP A 440 -6.72 19.37 17.54
C ASP A 440 -6.34 18.59 16.29
N GLY A 441 -6.46 19.23 15.12
CA GLY A 441 -6.30 18.57 13.84
C GLY A 441 -7.18 19.18 12.74
N ARG A 442 -7.39 18.42 11.67
CA ARG A 442 -8.08 18.88 10.47
C ARG A 442 -9.22 17.94 10.05
N TYR A 443 -10.22 18.50 9.39
CA TYR A 443 -11.22 17.77 8.63
C TYR A 443 -11.27 18.30 7.21
N ASP A 444 -11.42 17.37 6.27
CA ASP A 444 -11.56 17.65 4.85
C ASP A 444 -13.02 17.34 4.49
N PRO A 445 -13.87 18.36 4.26
CA PRO A 445 -15.24 18.15 3.80
C PRO A 445 -15.27 17.38 2.47
N SER A 446 -16.35 16.63 2.26
CA SER A 446 -16.56 15.89 1.01
C SER A 446 -18.03 15.95 0.61
N ILE A 447 -18.29 15.84 -0.68
CA ILE A 447 -19.62 15.58 -1.19
C ILE A 447 -19.79 14.07 -1.31
N ALA A 448 -20.93 13.57 -0.84
CA ALA A 448 -21.33 12.19 -0.99
C ALA A 448 -22.60 12.14 -1.82
N ILE A 449 -22.55 11.38 -2.92
CA ILE A 449 -23.73 11.12 -3.74
C ILE A 449 -24.18 9.69 -3.51
N VAL A 450 -25.35 9.56 -2.88
CA VAL A 450 -25.96 8.29 -2.50
C VAL A 450 -26.94 7.90 -3.59
N ARG A 451 -26.72 6.75 -4.24
CA ARG A 451 -27.65 6.15 -5.19
C ARG A 451 -28.90 5.65 -4.48
N ALA A 452 -30.00 5.44 -5.20
CA ALA A 452 -31.25 4.93 -4.64
C ALA A 452 -31.12 3.62 -3.84
N ASP A 453 -30.14 2.78 -4.17
CA ASP A 453 -29.85 1.52 -3.46
C ASP A 453 -28.86 1.65 -2.29
N GLY A 454 -28.47 2.88 -1.93
CA GLY A 454 -27.60 3.18 -0.80
C GLY A 454 -26.10 3.15 -1.10
N ARG A 455 -25.66 2.80 -2.32
CA ARG A 455 -24.24 2.93 -2.71
C ARG A 455 -23.83 4.39 -2.76
N VAL A 456 -22.58 4.68 -2.43
CA VAL A 456 -22.08 6.05 -2.28
C VAL A 456 -20.80 6.24 -3.07
N THR A 457 -20.76 7.28 -3.90
CA THR A 457 -19.50 7.89 -4.34
C THR A 457 -19.23 9.14 -3.52
N SER A 458 -17.95 9.47 -3.30
CA SER A 458 -17.58 10.66 -2.55
C SER A 458 -16.28 11.29 -3.03
N ASP A 459 -16.31 12.61 -3.17
CA ASP A 459 -15.20 13.43 -3.65
C ASP A 459 -14.99 14.66 -2.76
N GLN A 460 -13.75 15.15 -2.69
CA GLN A 460 -13.40 16.34 -1.93
C GLN A 460 -13.79 17.62 -2.66
N LEU A 461 -14.02 18.71 -1.92
CA LEU A 461 -14.31 20.01 -2.51
C LEU A 461 -13.04 20.76 -2.89
N LEU A 462 -13.00 21.25 -4.12
CA LEU A 462 -12.01 22.19 -4.63
C LEU A 462 -12.52 23.61 -4.40
N VAL A 463 -11.65 24.53 -4.00
CA VAL A 463 -11.99 25.95 -3.81
C VAL A 463 -11.05 26.84 -4.59
N ASP A 464 -11.33 28.13 -4.60
CA ASP A 464 -10.39 29.12 -5.10
C ASP A 464 -9.16 29.19 -4.17
N PRO A 465 -7.93 28.97 -4.68
CA PRO A 465 -6.71 29.08 -3.89
C PRO A 465 -6.42 30.49 -3.38
N SER A 466 -6.96 31.52 -4.04
CA SER A 466 -6.84 32.91 -3.62
C SER A 466 -7.87 33.30 -2.55
N ALA A 467 -8.85 32.43 -2.26
CA ALA A 467 -9.89 32.73 -1.28
C ALA A 467 -9.29 32.95 0.12
N ALA A 468 -9.60 34.10 0.71
CA ALA A 468 -9.17 34.44 2.06
C ALA A 468 -9.71 33.43 3.08
N PRO A 469 -8.87 32.92 4.00
CA PRO A 469 -9.32 31.95 4.98
C PRO A 469 -10.27 32.60 5.99
N ILE A 470 -11.40 31.95 6.28
CA ILE A 470 -12.31 32.34 7.36
C ILE A 470 -11.74 31.85 8.69
N ARG A 471 -11.68 32.74 9.68
CA ARG A 471 -11.37 32.38 11.06
C ARG A 471 -12.61 32.53 11.92
N ALA A 472 -12.98 31.46 12.62
CA ALA A 472 -14.11 31.45 13.53
C ALA A 472 -13.65 31.00 14.92
N VAL A 473 -14.26 31.56 15.96
CA VAL A 473 -14.06 31.12 17.34
C VAL A 473 -15.31 30.38 17.79
N VAL A 474 -15.14 29.13 18.17
CA VAL A 474 -16.21 28.28 18.71
C VAL A 474 -15.79 27.78 20.09
N PRO A 475 -16.70 27.22 20.92
CA PRO A 475 -16.31 26.74 22.23
C PRO A 475 -15.08 25.81 22.18
N TRP A 476 -14.05 26.19 22.94
CA TRP A 476 -12.77 25.48 23.10
C TRP A 476 -11.84 25.45 21.87
N HIS A 477 -12.20 26.10 20.75
CA HIS A 477 -11.42 26.04 19.51
C HIS A 477 -11.37 27.37 18.76
N GLU A 478 -10.25 27.58 18.09
CA GLU A 478 -10.12 28.46 16.95
C GLU A 478 -10.15 27.59 15.69
N VAL A 479 -11.01 27.96 14.75
CA VAL A 479 -11.24 27.20 13.51
C VAL A 479 -10.82 28.06 12.33
N THR A 480 -10.05 27.49 11.42
CA THR A 480 -9.64 28.13 10.17
C THR A 480 -10.17 27.33 9.01
N VAL A 481 -10.88 27.98 8.09
CA VAL A 481 -11.45 27.38 6.88
C VAL A 481 -10.86 28.05 5.67
N GLY A 482 -10.26 27.28 4.76
CA GLY A 482 -9.65 27.83 3.56
C GLY A 482 -9.10 26.76 2.64
N ALA A 483 -8.44 27.21 1.56
CA ALA A 483 -7.75 26.35 0.62
C ALA A 483 -6.45 25.78 1.24
N GLU A 484 -6.18 24.48 1.06
CA GLU A 484 -4.90 23.88 1.44
C GLU A 484 -4.40 22.87 0.38
N GLY A 485 -3.08 22.84 0.20
CA GLY A 485 -2.39 21.96 -0.74
C GLY A 485 -2.45 22.44 -2.19
N GLN A 486 -1.69 21.77 -3.05
CA GLN A 486 -1.48 22.19 -4.45
C GLN A 486 -2.74 22.16 -5.33
N ALA A 487 -3.71 21.29 -5.02
CA ALA A 487 -5.00 21.25 -5.73
C ALA A 487 -6.07 22.18 -5.12
N ALA A 488 -5.74 22.95 -4.07
CA ALA A 488 -6.63 23.88 -3.38
C ALA A 488 -7.93 23.22 -2.86
N PHE A 489 -7.79 22.22 -1.97
CA PHE A 489 -8.95 21.61 -1.33
C PHE A 489 -9.49 22.48 -0.20
N LEU A 490 -10.82 22.49 0.00
CA LEU A 490 -11.41 23.08 1.19
C LEU A 490 -10.94 22.28 2.41
N ARG A 491 -10.36 22.97 3.39
CA ARG A 491 -9.92 22.36 4.64
C ARG A 491 -10.36 23.17 5.84
N VAL A 492 -10.78 22.45 6.88
CA VAL A 492 -11.19 23.02 8.16
C VAL A 492 -10.22 22.57 9.23
N GLN A 493 -9.35 23.48 9.66
CA GLN A 493 -8.38 23.28 10.72
C GLN A 493 -8.96 23.68 12.08
N TRP A 494 -8.77 22.85 13.09
CA TRP A 494 -9.24 23.05 14.45
C TRP A 494 -8.04 23.13 15.37
N ARG A 495 -7.86 24.26 16.04
CA ARG A 495 -6.84 24.44 17.09
C ARG A 495 -7.52 24.68 18.41
N ARG A 496 -7.11 23.98 19.47
CA ARG A 496 -7.72 24.14 20.79
C ARG A 496 -7.34 25.48 21.42
N LYS A 497 -8.27 26.11 22.15
CA LYS A 497 -8.07 27.40 22.84
C LYS A 497 -8.67 27.39 24.26
N GLY A 498 -7.99 28.03 25.22
CA GLY A 498 -8.51 28.32 26.58
C GLY A 498 -7.93 27.49 27.75
N PRO A 499 -8.18 27.92 29.02
CA PRO A 499 -7.60 27.33 30.24
C PRO A 499 -8.15 25.95 30.61
N VAL A 500 -9.30 25.54 30.05
CA VAL A 500 -9.93 24.24 30.34
C VAL A 500 -9.13 23.06 29.79
N TRP A 501 -8.27 23.26 28.78
CA TRP A 501 -7.29 22.24 28.38
C TRP A 501 -6.11 22.10 29.37
N LYS A 502 -5.89 23.11 30.23
CA LYS A 502 -4.93 23.07 31.35
C LYS A 502 -5.53 22.45 32.64
N MET A 503 -6.86 22.31 32.77
CA MET A 503 -7.50 21.58 33.89
C MET A 503 -7.21 20.06 33.84
N PRO A 504 -7.15 19.39 35.00
CA PRO A 504 -6.03 18.54 35.29
C PRO A 504 -6.08 17.27 34.46
N ARG A 505 -5.19 17.24 33.45
CA ARG A 505 -4.56 16.03 32.93
C ARG A 505 -4.28 15.03 34.07
N LEU A 506 -4.03 15.48 35.30
CA LEU A 506 -3.83 14.65 36.49
C LEU A 506 -5.03 13.74 36.85
N LEU A 507 -6.26 14.24 37.03
CA LEU A 507 -7.42 13.42 37.47
C LEU A 507 -7.89 12.44 36.39
N TRP A 508 -7.87 12.87 35.13
CA TRP A 508 -8.09 11.98 33.99
C TRP A 508 -6.92 11.00 33.82
N ARG A 509 -5.66 11.43 34.00
CA ARG A 509 -4.51 10.52 34.01
C ARG A 509 -4.59 9.55 35.17
N THR A 510 -5.06 9.91 36.36
CA THR A 510 -5.19 8.96 37.48
C THR A 510 -6.32 7.98 37.23
N HIS A 511 -7.49 8.44 36.76
CA HIS A 511 -8.60 7.55 36.38
C HIS A 511 -8.24 6.63 35.21
N VAL A 512 -7.62 7.16 34.15
CA VAL A 512 -7.09 6.38 33.02
C VAL A 512 -5.92 5.50 33.44
N LYS A 513 -5.03 5.93 34.35
CA LYS A 513 -3.95 5.09 34.91
C LYS A 513 -4.54 3.95 35.75
N LEU A 514 -5.63 4.19 36.49
CA LEU A 514 -6.34 3.19 37.29
C LEU A 514 -7.05 2.18 36.37
N LEU A 515 -7.82 2.65 35.39
CA LEU A 515 -8.44 1.80 34.36
C LEU A 515 -7.41 1.05 33.52
N LYS A 516 -6.26 1.67 33.20
CA LYS A 516 -5.12 1.01 32.54
C LYS A 516 -4.46 -0.01 33.46
N ARG A 517 -4.33 0.25 34.76
CA ARG A 517 -3.80 -0.70 35.77
C ARG A 517 -4.71 -1.93 35.88
N LEU A 518 -6.02 -1.74 36.02
CA LEU A 518 -7.00 -2.82 36.03
C LEU A 518 -7.08 -3.53 34.66
N GLY A 519 -6.85 -2.80 33.57
CA GLY A 519 -6.80 -3.35 32.23
C GLY A 519 -5.56 -4.19 31.89
N ARG A 520 -4.54 -4.24 32.77
CA ARG A 520 -3.26 -4.93 32.49
C ARG A 520 -3.46 -6.44 32.33
N PRO A 521 -2.78 -7.09 31.36
CA PRO A 521 -2.94 -8.52 31.09
C PRO A 521 -2.77 -9.42 32.32
N HIS A 522 -1.80 -9.14 33.20
CA HIS A 522 -1.56 -9.94 34.41
C HIS A 522 -2.67 -9.83 35.45
N VAL A 523 -3.33 -8.66 35.59
CA VAL A 523 -4.44 -8.49 36.54
C VAL A 523 -5.65 -9.29 36.07
N LYS A 524 -5.98 -9.17 34.78
CA LYS A 524 -7.05 -9.98 34.15
C LYS A 524 -6.79 -11.47 34.27
N LEU A 525 -5.55 -11.90 34.05
CA LEU A 525 -5.17 -13.29 34.20
C LEU A 525 -5.31 -13.80 35.64
N ARG A 526 -4.91 -13.00 36.65
CA ARG A 526 -5.10 -13.37 38.07
C ARG A 526 -6.58 -13.51 38.42
N VAL A 527 -7.41 -12.55 38.00
CA VAL A 527 -8.87 -12.61 38.20
C VAL A 527 -9.44 -13.83 37.50
N TYR A 528 -9.08 -14.08 36.24
CA TYR A 528 -9.51 -15.25 35.48
C TYR A 528 -9.17 -16.57 36.19
N LYS A 529 -7.93 -16.73 36.65
CA LYS A 529 -7.49 -17.91 37.41
C LYS A 529 -8.30 -18.09 38.71
N GLY A 530 -8.66 -16.99 39.37
CA GLY A 530 -9.58 -17.01 40.50
C GLY A 530 -10.98 -17.48 40.10
N LEU A 531 -11.55 -16.92 39.02
CA LEU A 531 -12.88 -17.29 38.53
C LEU A 531 -12.97 -18.79 38.22
N ILE A 532 -12.06 -19.34 37.40
CA ILE A 532 -12.13 -20.75 37.01
C ILE A 532 -11.87 -21.73 38.16
N ARG A 533 -11.30 -21.26 39.29
CA ARG A 533 -11.08 -22.07 40.49
C ARG A 533 -12.33 -22.18 41.36
N PHE A 534 -13.13 -21.13 41.42
CA PHE A 534 -14.29 -21.04 42.33
C PHE A 534 -15.64 -21.15 41.64
N LEU A 535 -15.67 -20.98 40.31
CA LEU A 535 -16.90 -20.94 39.53
C LEU A 535 -16.89 -22.02 38.46
N SER A 536 -17.86 -22.93 38.51
CA SER A 536 -18.06 -23.91 37.45
C SER A 536 -18.53 -23.25 36.15
N PRO A 537 -18.16 -23.79 34.98
CA PRO A 537 -18.72 -23.37 33.70
C PRO A 537 -20.26 -23.48 33.66
N ARG A 538 -20.90 -22.68 32.82
CA ARG A 538 -22.32 -22.76 32.49
C ARG A 538 -22.48 -23.63 31.26
N GLU A 539 -23.16 -24.76 31.42
CA GLU A 539 -23.41 -25.70 30.32
C GLU A 539 -24.22 -25.07 29.18
N ASN A 540 -25.03 -24.05 29.46
CA ASN A 540 -25.82 -23.34 28.46
C ASN A 540 -25.13 -22.12 27.83
N LEU A 541 -23.80 -21.96 27.94
CA LEU A 541 -23.07 -20.80 27.40
C LEU A 541 -21.95 -21.23 26.45
N ALA A 542 -21.98 -20.71 25.22
CA ALA A 542 -20.98 -20.97 24.18
C ALA A 542 -20.28 -19.68 23.74
N LEU A 543 -18.94 -19.71 23.67
CA LEU A 543 -18.10 -18.64 23.15
C LEU A 543 -17.54 -19.02 21.78
N PHE A 544 -17.83 -18.22 20.77
CA PHE A 544 -17.33 -18.35 19.41
C PHE A 544 -16.25 -17.30 19.10
N GLU A 545 -15.19 -17.70 18.41
CA GLU A 545 -14.17 -16.80 17.86
C GLU A 545 -13.72 -17.30 16.47
N SER A 546 -13.45 -16.39 15.54
CA SER A 546 -12.83 -16.72 14.25
C SER A 546 -11.86 -15.62 13.86
N ASP A 547 -10.76 -15.98 13.21
CA ASP A 547 -9.66 -15.08 12.83
C ASP A 547 -9.27 -14.12 13.98
N VAL A 548 -9.11 -14.67 15.19
CA VAL A 548 -8.72 -13.90 16.39
C VAL A 548 -9.71 -12.77 16.72
N GLY A 549 -10.98 -12.96 16.36
CA GLY A 549 -12.11 -12.07 16.60
C GLY A 549 -12.31 -10.97 15.55
N THR A 550 -11.58 -10.99 14.43
CA THR A 550 -11.67 -9.93 13.40
C THR A 550 -12.95 -10.00 12.56
N GLY A 551 -13.59 -11.17 12.45
CA GLY A 551 -14.74 -11.36 11.57
C GLY A 551 -15.67 -12.52 11.94
N TYR A 552 -16.91 -12.39 11.50
CA TYR A 552 -17.93 -13.44 11.50
C TYR A 552 -17.78 -14.29 10.22
N THR A 553 -16.90 -15.30 10.25
CA THR A 553 -16.51 -16.10 9.08
C THR A 553 -15.92 -17.46 9.49
N GLY A 554 -15.65 -18.31 8.50
CA GLY A 554 -15.02 -19.62 8.67
C GLY A 554 -15.92 -20.62 9.37
N SER A 555 -15.40 -21.82 9.66
CA SER A 555 -16.19 -22.91 10.24
C SER A 555 -16.93 -22.56 11.55
N PRO A 556 -16.41 -21.72 12.47
CA PRO A 556 -17.17 -21.28 13.65
C PRO A 556 -18.48 -20.56 13.33
N ARG A 557 -18.54 -19.81 12.21
CA ARG A 557 -19.78 -19.16 11.73
C ARG A 557 -20.84 -20.21 11.36
N TYR A 558 -20.47 -21.20 10.56
CA TYR A 558 -21.44 -22.18 10.06
C TYR A 558 -21.93 -23.11 11.18
N VAL A 559 -21.08 -23.42 12.17
CA VAL A 559 -21.53 -24.12 13.40
C VAL A 559 -22.51 -23.26 14.20
N TYR A 560 -22.24 -21.95 14.35
CA TYR A 560 -23.14 -21.01 15.02
C TYR A 560 -24.50 -20.88 14.30
N GLU A 561 -24.49 -20.77 12.97
CA GLU A 561 -25.70 -20.65 12.16
C GLU A 561 -26.55 -21.92 12.22
N GLU A 562 -25.92 -23.10 12.19
CA GLU A 562 -26.63 -24.38 12.34
C GLU A 562 -27.28 -24.53 13.72
N LEU A 563 -26.56 -24.18 14.80
CA LEU A 563 -27.12 -24.15 16.15
C LEU A 563 -28.30 -23.18 16.27
N ARG A 564 -28.20 -22.00 15.65
CA ARG A 564 -29.27 -21.00 15.61
C ARG A 564 -30.48 -21.51 14.83
N ARG A 565 -30.25 -22.14 13.67
CA ARG A 565 -31.31 -22.73 12.82
C ARG A 565 -32.11 -23.80 13.55
N ARG A 566 -31.46 -24.57 14.42
CA ARG A 566 -32.09 -25.60 15.27
C ARG A 566 -32.82 -25.07 16.51
N GLY A 567 -32.78 -23.76 16.77
CA GLY A 567 -33.42 -23.17 17.95
C GLY A 567 -32.75 -23.59 19.27
N THR A 568 -31.42 -23.69 19.29
CA THR A 568 -30.67 -24.14 20.48
C THR A 568 -31.01 -23.31 21.74
N PRO A 569 -31.11 -23.92 22.93
CA PRO A 569 -31.24 -23.18 24.19
C PRO A 569 -29.91 -22.56 24.66
N LEU A 570 -28.81 -22.79 23.95
CA LEU A 570 -27.50 -22.22 24.28
C LEU A 570 -27.49 -20.70 24.12
N GLU A 571 -27.02 -20.01 25.15
CA GLU A 571 -26.58 -18.62 25.03
C GLU A 571 -25.27 -18.58 24.24
N MET A 572 -25.34 -18.13 22.99
CA MET A 572 -24.18 -18.02 22.12
C MET A 572 -23.62 -16.59 22.11
N VAL A 573 -22.34 -16.44 22.43
CA VAL A 573 -21.62 -15.16 22.49
C VAL A 573 -20.43 -15.19 21.53
N TRP A 574 -20.25 -14.13 20.75
CA TRP A 574 -19.15 -13.98 19.80
C TRP A 574 -18.08 -13.02 20.33
N SER A 575 -16.82 -13.46 20.28
CA SER A 575 -15.64 -12.62 20.52
C SER A 575 -15.37 -11.74 19.30
N VAL A 576 -15.23 -10.42 19.53
CA VAL A 576 -14.94 -9.45 18.47
C VAL A 576 -13.77 -8.54 18.83
N ALA A 577 -12.89 -8.30 17.86
CA ALA A 577 -11.80 -7.34 17.94
C ALA A 577 -12.35 -5.90 18.03
N ARG A 578 -11.46 -4.91 18.01
CA ARG A 578 -11.85 -3.49 18.21
C ARG A 578 -12.80 -2.98 17.10
N THR A 579 -12.69 -3.55 15.91
CA THR A 579 -13.53 -3.24 14.74
C THR A 579 -14.55 -4.35 14.56
N ARG A 580 -15.84 -3.99 14.56
CA ARG A 580 -16.94 -4.91 14.22
C ARG A 580 -17.07 -4.98 12.71
N ARG A 581 -17.04 -6.17 12.13
CA ARG A 581 -17.31 -6.36 10.71
C ARG A 581 -18.27 -7.53 10.53
N ASN A 582 -19.38 -7.28 9.83
CA ASN A 582 -20.23 -8.32 9.25
C ASN A 582 -20.87 -9.29 10.25
N PHE A 583 -21.15 -8.82 11.48
CA PHE A 583 -21.91 -9.58 12.47
C PHE A 583 -23.41 -9.33 12.30
N PRO A 584 -24.28 -10.35 12.48
CA PRO A 584 -25.72 -10.16 12.56
C PRO A 584 -26.09 -9.13 13.64
N SER A 585 -27.11 -8.31 13.38
CA SER A 585 -27.53 -7.23 14.29
C SER A 585 -27.98 -7.74 15.67
N ASP A 586 -28.47 -8.97 15.73
CA ASP A 586 -28.97 -9.64 16.93
C ASP A 586 -27.91 -10.54 17.60
N ALA A 587 -26.70 -10.66 17.04
CA ALA A 587 -25.64 -11.46 17.64
C ALA A 587 -25.14 -10.83 18.96
N LYS A 588 -25.03 -11.64 20.01
CA LYS A 588 -24.44 -11.21 21.28
C LYS A 588 -22.93 -11.09 21.15
N LEU A 589 -22.41 -9.86 21.14
CA LEU A 589 -20.98 -9.59 20.95
C LEU A 589 -20.27 -9.23 22.26
N VAL A 590 -19.06 -9.76 22.43
CA VAL A 590 -18.16 -9.38 23.50
C VAL A 590 -16.81 -8.94 22.95
N ARG A 591 -16.32 -7.77 23.37
CA ARG A 591 -15.03 -7.27 22.90
C ARG A 591 -13.90 -8.15 23.43
N ARG A 592 -13.11 -8.73 22.54
CA ARG A 592 -11.95 -9.58 22.85
C ARG A 592 -11.02 -8.91 23.86
N MET A 593 -10.58 -9.68 24.84
CA MET A 593 -9.76 -9.23 25.98
C MET A 593 -10.38 -8.14 26.88
N SER A 594 -11.68 -7.83 26.75
CA SER A 594 -12.40 -7.01 27.75
C SER A 594 -12.73 -7.83 29.00
N TRP A 595 -13.07 -7.17 30.11
CA TRP A 595 -13.51 -7.87 31.32
C TRP A 595 -14.71 -8.78 31.09
N ARG A 596 -15.66 -8.36 30.24
CA ARG A 596 -16.77 -9.23 29.82
C ARG A 596 -16.27 -10.45 29.06
N HIS A 597 -15.28 -10.32 28.18
CA HIS A 597 -14.71 -11.47 27.47
C HIS A 597 -14.00 -12.43 28.42
N ILE A 598 -13.22 -11.91 29.37
CA ILE A 598 -12.55 -12.74 30.40
C ILE A 598 -13.58 -13.49 31.24
N TRP A 599 -14.67 -12.82 31.64
CA TRP A 599 -15.79 -13.45 32.35
C TRP A 599 -16.48 -14.52 31.52
N THR A 600 -16.82 -14.23 30.25
CA THR A 600 -17.44 -15.19 29.34
C THR A 600 -16.55 -16.40 29.10
N MET A 601 -15.25 -16.22 28.82
CA MET A 601 -14.29 -17.32 28.69
C MET A 601 -14.27 -18.21 29.94
N ALA A 602 -14.24 -17.62 31.14
CA ALA A 602 -14.17 -18.37 32.40
C ALA A 602 -15.45 -19.16 32.70
N ARG A 603 -16.60 -18.71 32.17
CA ARG A 603 -17.93 -19.27 32.46
C ARG A 603 -18.53 -20.07 31.31
N ALA A 604 -17.99 -20.02 30.10
CA ALA A 604 -18.56 -20.74 28.96
C ALA A 604 -18.33 -22.24 29.08
N GLY A 605 -19.40 -23.03 28.97
CA GLY A 605 -19.33 -24.49 28.87
C GLY A 605 -18.76 -24.94 27.53
N TYR A 606 -18.85 -24.11 26.49
CA TYR A 606 -18.31 -24.39 25.17
C TYR A 606 -17.42 -23.29 24.64
N TRP A 607 -16.25 -23.65 24.10
CA TRP A 607 -15.40 -22.80 23.28
C TRP A 607 -15.38 -23.34 21.85
N VAL A 608 -15.60 -22.48 20.86
CA VAL A 608 -15.53 -22.82 19.43
C VAL A 608 -14.64 -21.80 18.73
N ASP A 609 -13.57 -22.28 18.10
CA ASP A 609 -12.60 -21.39 17.44
C ASP A 609 -11.87 -22.05 16.25
N SER A 610 -11.20 -21.24 15.43
CA SER A 610 -10.46 -21.65 14.21
C SER A 610 -8.95 -21.41 14.24
N HIS A 611 -8.43 -20.52 15.11
CA HIS A 611 -7.02 -20.10 15.11
C HIS A 611 -6.32 -20.25 16.46
N GLY A 612 -7.07 -20.30 17.55
CA GLY A 612 -6.59 -20.54 18.91
C GLY A 612 -7.04 -19.47 19.90
N MET A 613 -7.66 -19.91 21.00
CA MET A 613 -7.92 -19.04 22.16
C MET A 613 -6.60 -18.61 22.83
N PRO A 614 -6.52 -17.41 23.45
CA PRO A 614 -5.29 -16.92 24.10
C PRO A 614 -4.62 -17.96 25.02
N LEU A 615 -3.39 -18.37 24.72
CA LEU A 615 -2.69 -19.44 25.46
C LEU A 615 -2.49 -19.14 26.95
N SER A 616 -2.28 -17.86 27.29
CA SER A 616 -2.09 -17.43 28.69
C SER A 616 -3.30 -17.69 29.58
N TYR A 617 -4.48 -17.96 29.00
CA TYR A 617 -5.72 -18.24 29.72
C TYR A 617 -6.02 -19.75 29.64
N PRO A 618 -5.79 -20.52 30.73
CA PRO A 618 -6.04 -21.96 30.73
C PRO A 618 -7.53 -22.28 30.53
N LYS A 619 -7.83 -23.41 29.89
CA LYS A 619 -9.21 -23.88 29.71
C LYS A 619 -9.85 -24.20 31.08
N PRO A 620 -11.04 -23.68 31.43
CA PRO A 620 -11.73 -24.03 32.66
C PRO A 620 -12.06 -25.53 32.72
N SER A 621 -12.02 -26.13 33.92
CA SER A 621 -12.42 -27.52 34.12
C SER A 621 -13.93 -27.66 33.85
N GLY A 622 -14.31 -28.57 32.94
CA GLY A 622 -15.70 -28.76 32.47
C GLY A 622 -16.06 -27.99 31.21
N THR A 623 -15.21 -27.09 30.71
CA THR A 623 -15.40 -26.45 29.40
C THR A 623 -14.96 -27.39 28.28
N ARG A 624 -15.80 -27.54 27.26
CA ARG A 624 -15.52 -28.31 26.04
C ARG A 624 -15.05 -27.39 24.92
N TYR A 625 -13.91 -27.68 24.32
CA TYR A 625 -13.27 -26.85 23.29
C TYR A 625 -13.25 -27.58 21.93
N LEU A 626 -14.05 -27.07 20.99
CA LEU A 626 -14.04 -27.44 19.58
C LEU A 626 -13.05 -26.55 18.81
N GLN A 627 -11.97 -27.15 18.31
CA GLN A 627 -11.08 -26.51 17.35
C GLN A 627 -11.53 -26.88 15.94
N THR A 628 -11.80 -25.88 15.12
CA THR A 628 -12.24 -26.06 13.73
C THR A 628 -11.12 -25.95 12.72
N TRP A 629 -9.97 -25.42 13.14
CA TRP A 629 -8.86 -25.04 12.26
C TRP A 629 -9.33 -24.09 11.14
N HIS A 630 -8.47 -23.81 10.15
CA HIS A 630 -8.74 -22.79 9.13
C HIS A 630 -8.27 -23.19 7.72
N GLY A 631 -8.15 -24.50 7.48
CA GLY A 631 -7.93 -25.06 6.15
C GLY A 631 -6.93 -26.20 6.12
N GLN A 632 -7.07 -27.03 5.09
CA GLN A 632 -6.12 -28.08 4.72
C GLN A 632 -5.26 -27.61 3.54
N GLY A 633 -4.10 -28.22 3.33
CA GLY A 633 -3.27 -27.90 2.17
C GLY A 633 -1.87 -28.46 2.27
N ILE A 634 -1.01 -27.99 1.36
CA ILE A 634 0.33 -28.55 1.17
C ILE A 634 1.38 -28.04 2.16
N LYS A 635 1.10 -26.96 2.89
CA LYS A 635 2.08 -26.33 3.79
C LYS A 635 2.32 -27.19 5.02
N SER A 636 3.58 -27.23 5.46
CA SER A 636 3.90 -27.88 6.72
C SER A 636 3.29 -27.13 7.91
N THR A 637 2.77 -27.88 8.88
CA THR A 637 2.08 -27.34 10.07
C THR A 637 2.68 -27.91 11.35
N GLY A 638 2.33 -27.33 12.50
CA GLY A 638 2.76 -27.82 13.81
C GLY A 638 4.28 -27.93 13.93
N PHE A 639 4.76 -29.01 14.53
CA PHE A 639 6.19 -29.32 14.71
C PHE A 639 6.97 -29.48 13.39
N ASN A 640 6.26 -29.62 12.26
CA ASN A 640 6.86 -29.68 10.94
C ASN A 640 7.00 -28.30 10.29
N SER A 641 6.45 -27.23 10.87
CA SER A 641 6.65 -25.85 10.37
C SER A 641 8.05 -25.33 10.69
N PRO A 642 8.66 -24.45 9.87
CA PRO A 642 10.03 -23.95 10.09
C PRO A 642 10.25 -23.35 11.49
N ASP A 643 9.30 -22.57 11.99
CA ASP A 643 9.36 -21.92 13.32
C ASP A 643 9.43 -22.93 14.48
N LEU A 644 8.89 -24.14 14.29
CA LEU A 644 8.83 -25.18 15.31
C LEU A 644 9.74 -26.39 15.01
N ARG A 645 10.32 -26.48 13.80
CA ARG A 645 11.32 -27.48 13.42
C ARG A 645 12.63 -27.30 14.17
N ALA A 646 13.02 -26.04 14.41
CA ALA A 646 14.20 -25.75 15.22
C ALA A 646 13.99 -26.19 16.67
N ASP A 647 15.04 -26.72 17.31
CA ASP A 647 14.98 -27.29 18.65
C ASP A 647 14.98 -26.22 19.74
N PHE A 648 14.01 -25.30 19.68
CA PHE A 648 13.76 -24.30 20.70
C PHE A 648 12.68 -24.81 21.67
N PRO A 649 13.02 -25.10 22.94
CA PRO A 649 12.08 -25.74 23.87
C PRO A 649 10.86 -24.88 24.20
N GLY A 650 10.99 -23.54 24.19
CA GLY A 650 9.90 -22.60 24.51
C GLY A 650 8.72 -22.63 23.52
N PRO A 651 8.92 -22.30 22.23
CA PRO A 651 7.85 -22.32 21.22
C PRO A 651 7.17 -23.69 21.08
N ARG A 652 7.95 -24.79 21.11
CA ARG A 652 7.42 -26.16 21.04
C ARG A 652 6.53 -26.50 22.23
N ALA A 653 6.92 -26.13 23.45
CA ALA A 653 6.10 -26.33 24.65
C ALA A 653 4.81 -25.49 24.62
N GLN A 654 4.88 -24.24 24.14
CA GLN A 654 3.71 -23.39 23.97
C GLN A 654 2.73 -23.96 22.94
N TRP A 655 3.23 -24.48 21.82
CA TRP A 655 2.41 -25.15 20.81
C TRP A 655 1.70 -26.37 21.36
N ARG A 656 2.45 -27.26 22.05
CA ARG A 656 1.88 -28.46 22.69
C ARG A 656 0.78 -28.08 23.69
N ALA A 657 1.04 -27.10 24.57
CA ALA A 657 0.06 -26.61 25.53
C ALA A 657 -1.18 -25.98 24.88
N ALA A 658 -1.06 -25.45 23.65
CA ALA A 658 -2.21 -24.95 22.90
C ALA A 658 -3.09 -26.10 22.38
N VAL A 659 -2.47 -27.13 21.78
CA VAL A 659 -3.12 -28.32 21.21
C VAL A 659 -3.79 -29.18 22.29
N GLU A 660 -3.13 -29.38 23.43
CA GLU A 660 -3.66 -30.17 24.57
C GLU A 660 -5.00 -29.65 25.12
N ARG A 661 -5.37 -28.39 24.82
CA ARG A 661 -6.65 -27.82 25.27
C ARG A 661 -7.83 -28.28 24.42
N TRP A 662 -7.63 -28.79 23.22
CA TRP A 662 -8.71 -29.13 22.30
C TRP A 662 -9.38 -30.45 22.69
N ASP A 663 -10.68 -30.44 22.93
CA ASP A 663 -11.45 -31.65 23.22
C ASP A 663 -11.93 -32.34 21.94
N ALA A 664 -12.16 -31.57 20.88
CA ALA A 664 -12.44 -32.08 19.54
C ALA A 664 -11.80 -31.22 18.45
N LEU A 665 -11.39 -31.86 17.36
CA LEU A 665 -10.86 -31.24 16.15
C LEU A 665 -11.75 -31.58 14.96
N VAL A 666 -12.19 -30.57 14.21
CA VAL A 666 -12.86 -30.79 12.91
C VAL A 666 -11.81 -31.23 11.89
N SER A 667 -12.16 -32.27 11.13
CA SER A 667 -11.30 -32.80 10.06
C SER A 667 -12.02 -32.70 8.71
N PRO A 668 -11.44 -31.98 7.73
CA PRO A 668 -12.00 -31.86 6.39
C PRO A 668 -11.82 -33.11 5.52
N SER A 669 -10.80 -33.93 5.77
CA SER A 669 -10.47 -35.09 4.94
C SER A 669 -9.55 -36.07 5.64
N ALA A 670 -9.48 -37.29 5.11
CA ALA A 670 -8.49 -38.28 5.56
C ALA A 670 -7.04 -37.79 5.33
N GLU A 671 -6.80 -36.97 4.30
CA GLU A 671 -5.47 -36.44 3.99
C GLU A 671 -5.03 -35.38 5.01
N PHE A 672 -5.97 -34.55 5.49
CA PHE A 672 -5.70 -33.66 6.61
C PHE A 672 -5.29 -34.46 7.86
N GLU A 673 -5.95 -35.58 8.16
CA GLU A 673 -5.57 -36.41 9.31
C GLU A 673 -4.17 -36.99 9.18
N ARG A 674 -3.82 -37.49 7.99
CA ARG A 674 -2.52 -38.09 7.69
C ARG A 674 -1.36 -37.13 7.94
N THR A 675 -1.55 -35.85 7.65
CA THR A 675 -0.50 -34.82 7.75
C THR A 675 -0.58 -34.01 9.05
N PHE A 676 -1.77 -33.57 9.45
CA PHE A 676 -1.97 -32.64 10.57
C PHE A 676 -1.84 -33.32 11.93
N LEU A 677 -2.42 -34.51 12.13
CA LEU A 677 -2.41 -35.16 13.45
C LEU A 677 -0.98 -35.48 13.92
N PRO A 678 -0.11 -36.13 13.11
CA PRO A 678 1.26 -36.40 13.52
C PRO A 678 2.08 -35.12 13.70
N ALA A 679 1.86 -34.12 12.84
CA ALA A 679 2.59 -32.85 12.91
C ALA A 679 2.25 -32.03 14.17
N ASN A 680 1.11 -32.29 14.80
CA ASN A 680 0.67 -31.59 16.01
C ASN A 680 0.63 -32.46 17.27
N ASP A 681 0.98 -33.75 17.16
CA ASP A 681 0.83 -34.77 18.22
C ASP A 681 -0.57 -34.75 18.87
N TYR A 682 -1.61 -34.52 18.04
CA TYR A 682 -3.00 -34.51 18.50
C TYR A 682 -3.55 -35.93 18.59
N ARG A 683 -4.14 -36.28 19.74
CA ARG A 683 -4.69 -37.61 20.03
C ARG A 683 -6.13 -37.58 20.55
N GLY A 684 -6.77 -36.40 20.49
CA GLY A 684 -8.15 -36.21 20.96
C GLY A 684 -9.18 -36.66 19.93
N LEU A 685 -10.45 -36.31 20.16
CA LEU A 685 -11.56 -36.65 19.27
C LEU A 685 -11.43 -35.90 17.93
N VAL A 686 -11.49 -36.63 16.83
CA VAL A 686 -11.48 -36.06 15.48
C VAL A 686 -12.86 -36.25 14.84
N LEU A 687 -13.43 -35.16 14.33
CA LEU A 687 -14.74 -35.14 13.67
C LEU A 687 -14.55 -35.04 12.16
N ARG A 688 -14.35 -36.18 11.48
CA ARG A 688 -14.17 -36.24 10.02
C ARG A 688 -15.50 -36.20 9.26
N TYR A 689 -16.02 -34.99 9.10
CA TYR A 689 -17.29 -34.75 8.42
C TYR A 689 -17.19 -33.71 7.29
N GLY A 690 -15.98 -33.26 6.95
CA GLY A 690 -15.79 -32.08 6.12
C GLY A 690 -15.65 -30.81 6.97
N SER A 691 -15.40 -29.67 6.30
CA SER A 691 -15.37 -28.37 6.96
C SER A 691 -16.77 -27.75 7.00
N PRO A 692 -17.30 -27.32 8.17
CA PRO A 692 -18.58 -26.62 8.24
C PRO A 692 -18.70 -25.43 7.29
N ARG A 693 -17.61 -24.69 7.03
CA ARG A 693 -17.61 -23.59 6.06
C ARG A 693 -17.79 -24.03 4.60
N CYS A 694 -17.47 -25.27 4.27
CA CYS A 694 -17.55 -25.77 2.90
C CYS A 694 -18.95 -26.28 2.54
N ASP A 695 -19.87 -26.38 3.50
CA ASP A 695 -21.23 -26.85 3.22
C ASP A 695 -21.93 -26.02 2.14
N VAL A 696 -21.72 -24.69 2.16
CA VAL A 696 -22.29 -23.77 1.16
C VAL A 696 -21.68 -23.96 -0.24
N LEU A 697 -20.46 -24.49 -0.34
CA LEU A 697 -19.80 -24.73 -1.63
C LEU A 697 -20.35 -25.98 -2.31
N VAL A 698 -20.93 -26.91 -1.54
CA VAL A 698 -21.59 -28.11 -2.06
C VAL A 698 -23.00 -27.77 -2.55
N HIS A 699 -23.75 -26.99 -1.77
CA HIS A 699 -25.15 -26.66 -2.11
C HIS A 699 -25.31 -25.47 -3.06
N GLY A 700 -24.33 -24.57 -3.09
CA GLY A 700 -24.48 -23.24 -3.68
C GLY A 700 -25.25 -22.27 -2.78
N ASP A 701 -25.14 -20.97 -3.10
CA ASP A 701 -25.90 -19.88 -2.47
C ASP A 701 -26.03 -18.73 -3.48
N ASP A 702 -27.11 -18.73 -4.25
CA ASP A 702 -27.36 -17.72 -5.29
C ASP A 702 -27.46 -16.30 -4.69
N GLU A 703 -27.95 -16.18 -3.47
CA GLU A 703 -28.02 -14.92 -2.75
C GLU A 703 -26.62 -14.44 -2.37
N ALA A 704 -25.69 -15.33 -1.99
CA ALA A 704 -24.29 -14.98 -1.80
C ALA A 704 -23.63 -14.52 -3.10
N VAL A 705 -23.88 -15.22 -4.20
CA VAL A 705 -23.36 -14.83 -5.52
C VAL A 705 -23.86 -13.44 -5.91
N ARG A 706 -25.17 -13.21 -5.79
CA ARG A 706 -25.80 -11.93 -6.09
C ARG A 706 -25.25 -10.82 -5.19
N ARG A 707 -25.16 -11.04 -3.87
CA ARG A 707 -24.56 -10.07 -2.92
C ARG A 707 -23.11 -9.75 -3.28
N ALA A 708 -22.29 -10.74 -3.62
CA ALA A 708 -20.89 -10.52 -3.97
C ALA A 708 -20.75 -9.69 -5.25
N LYS A 709 -21.48 -10.07 -6.31
CA LYS A 709 -21.49 -9.34 -7.59
C LYS A 709 -22.04 -7.93 -7.43
N ASP A 710 -23.09 -7.76 -6.62
CA ASP A 710 -23.68 -6.46 -6.30
C ASP A 710 -22.69 -5.58 -5.52
N LEU A 711 -22.15 -6.06 -4.39
CA LEU A 711 -21.25 -5.28 -3.52
C LEU A 711 -19.93 -4.90 -4.20
N LEU A 712 -19.44 -5.75 -5.10
CA LEU A 712 -18.22 -5.48 -5.88
C LEU A 712 -18.51 -4.78 -7.22
N GLU A 713 -19.78 -4.53 -7.53
CA GLU A 713 -20.22 -3.89 -8.79
C GLU A 713 -19.60 -4.57 -10.02
N ILE A 714 -19.76 -5.90 -10.07
CA ILE A 714 -19.33 -6.73 -11.19
C ILE A 714 -20.33 -6.50 -12.35
N PRO A 715 -19.87 -6.08 -13.53
CA PRO A 715 -20.75 -5.93 -14.70
C PRO A 715 -21.35 -7.26 -15.13
N ARG A 716 -22.50 -7.20 -15.81
CA ARG A 716 -23.09 -8.38 -16.46
C ARG A 716 -22.32 -8.70 -17.73
N GLY A 717 -22.16 -9.99 -18.03
CA GLY A 717 -21.49 -10.47 -19.25
C GLY A 717 -20.15 -11.14 -18.96
N PRO A 718 -19.14 -10.41 -18.47
CA PRO A 718 -17.81 -10.97 -18.22
C PRO A 718 -17.81 -12.14 -17.22
N LYS A 719 -16.92 -13.10 -17.47
CA LYS A 719 -16.52 -14.15 -16.51
C LYS A 719 -15.75 -13.51 -15.35
N VAL A 720 -15.77 -14.16 -14.19
CA VAL A 720 -15.16 -13.66 -12.96
C VAL A 720 -13.97 -14.53 -12.56
N LEU A 721 -12.77 -13.95 -12.53
CA LEU A 721 -11.57 -14.60 -12.03
C LEU A 721 -11.32 -14.17 -10.57
N LEU A 722 -11.38 -15.11 -9.63
CA LEU A 722 -10.93 -14.85 -8.26
C LEU A 722 -9.40 -14.97 -8.21
N TYR A 723 -8.69 -13.87 -7.97
CA TYR A 723 -7.24 -13.90 -7.75
C TYR A 723 -6.92 -13.79 -6.25
N ALA A 724 -6.40 -14.88 -5.67
CA ALA A 724 -6.11 -15.00 -4.25
C ALA A 724 -4.67 -15.50 -3.98
N PRO A 725 -3.65 -14.62 -4.06
CA PRO A 725 -2.26 -15.01 -3.84
C PRO A 725 -1.90 -15.14 -2.35
N THR A 726 -0.98 -16.05 -2.04
CA THR A 726 -0.40 -16.24 -0.73
C THR A 726 0.61 -15.13 -0.42
N TYR A 727 0.71 -14.69 0.84
CA TYR A 727 1.77 -13.77 1.26
C TYR A 727 3.14 -14.46 1.35
N ARG A 728 4.22 -13.67 1.32
CA ARG A 728 5.59 -14.15 1.59
C ARG A 728 6.06 -13.62 2.93
N ASP A 729 6.64 -14.47 3.77
CA ASP A 729 7.03 -14.11 5.13
C ASP A 729 8.08 -12.98 5.14
N GLN A 730 8.99 -12.97 4.16
CA GLN A 730 9.99 -11.91 3.99
C GLN A 730 9.45 -10.59 3.40
N ALA A 731 8.24 -10.61 2.81
CA ALA A 731 7.69 -9.48 2.06
C ALA A 731 6.32 -9.01 2.59
N ARG A 732 5.98 -9.33 3.84
CA ARG A 732 4.68 -8.96 4.44
C ARG A 732 4.40 -7.46 4.29
N SER A 733 3.17 -7.13 3.90
CA SER A 733 2.70 -5.75 3.71
C SER A 733 3.42 -4.96 2.60
N SER A 734 4.15 -5.64 1.70
CA SER A 734 4.79 -5.02 0.54
C SER A 734 3.89 -4.96 -0.69
N GLY A 735 2.82 -5.78 -0.74
CA GLY A 735 2.00 -5.97 -1.92
C GLY A 735 2.64 -6.85 -3.00
N ARG A 736 3.86 -7.38 -2.77
CA ARG A 736 4.60 -8.23 -3.71
C ARG A 736 4.01 -9.62 -3.91
N SER A 737 2.99 -10.00 -3.12
CA SER A 737 2.23 -11.23 -3.34
C SER A 737 1.37 -11.17 -4.61
N VAL A 738 1.03 -9.97 -5.11
CA VAL A 738 0.36 -9.80 -6.40
C VAL A 738 1.43 -9.90 -7.49
N ARG A 739 1.58 -11.09 -8.07
CA ARG A 739 2.63 -11.44 -9.05
C ARG A 739 2.18 -11.19 -10.50
N ALA A 740 0.90 -11.38 -10.79
CA ALA A 740 0.37 -11.17 -12.14
C ALA A 740 0.43 -9.68 -12.53
N ASP A 741 0.82 -9.39 -13.77
CA ASP A 741 0.74 -8.05 -14.35
C ASP A 741 -0.72 -7.70 -14.65
N LEU A 742 -1.36 -7.02 -13.70
CA LEU A 742 -2.76 -6.64 -13.81
C LEU A 742 -3.05 -5.64 -14.94
N THR A 743 -2.05 -4.91 -15.42
CA THR A 743 -2.19 -3.99 -16.56
C THR A 743 -2.28 -4.80 -17.85
N MET A 744 -1.33 -5.72 -18.05
CA MET A 744 -1.33 -6.64 -19.19
C MET A 744 -2.62 -7.49 -19.24
N MET A 745 -3.07 -7.97 -18.08
CA MET A 745 -4.35 -8.70 -18.00
C MET A 745 -5.53 -7.81 -18.38
N ALA A 746 -5.57 -6.55 -17.96
CA ALA A 746 -6.65 -5.64 -18.32
C ALA A 746 -6.67 -5.35 -19.83
N GLU A 747 -5.50 -5.14 -20.45
CA GLU A 747 -5.39 -4.89 -21.89
C GLU A 747 -5.87 -6.09 -22.73
N ALA A 748 -5.55 -7.32 -22.29
CA ALA A 748 -5.89 -8.53 -23.04
C ALA A 748 -7.28 -9.10 -22.74
N LEU A 749 -7.80 -8.93 -21.52
CA LEU A 749 -8.97 -9.65 -21.04
C LEU A 749 -10.16 -8.75 -20.64
N ALA A 750 -10.00 -7.42 -20.64
CA ALA A 750 -11.11 -6.52 -20.36
C ALA A 750 -12.22 -6.68 -21.41
N GLY A 751 -13.46 -6.85 -20.94
CA GLY A 751 -14.63 -7.13 -21.77
C GLY A 751 -15.09 -8.58 -21.66
N GLU A 752 -14.17 -9.52 -21.46
CA GLU A 752 -14.48 -10.94 -21.26
C GLU A 752 -14.33 -11.38 -19.80
N TRP A 753 -13.39 -10.77 -19.07
CA TRP A 753 -13.11 -11.10 -17.68
C TRP A 753 -13.18 -9.88 -16.76
N VAL A 754 -13.49 -10.15 -15.49
CA VAL A 754 -13.32 -9.23 -14.36
C VAL A 754 -12.58 -9.97 -13.26
N VAL A 755 -11.57 -9.33 -12.67
CA VAL A 755 -10.76 -9.94 -11.61
C VAL A 755 -11.26 -9.47 -10.25
N ILE A 756 -11.61 -10.41 -9.37
CA ILE A 756 -11.79 -10.16 -7.94
C ILE A 756 -10.45 -10.40 -7.26
N LEU A 757 -9.78 -9.35 -6.80
CA LEU A 757 -8.48 -9.47 -6.13
C LEU A 757 -8.66 -9.57 -4.61
N ARG A 758 -8.30 -10.72 -4.03
CA ARG A 758 -8.36 -11.01 -2.59
C ARG A 758 -6.98 -11.40 -2.04
N PRO A 759 -6.12 -10.43 -1.70
CA PRO A 759 -4.85 -10.72 -1.04
C PRO A 759 -5.06 -11.24 0.38
N HIS A 760 -4.06 -11.93 0.93
CA HIS A 760 -4.07 -12.32 2.35
C HIS A 760 -4.21 -11.10 3.29
N PRO A 761 -4.89 -11.20 4.44
CA PRO A 761 -5.09 -10.06 5.36
C PRO A 761 -3.83 -9.36 5.89
N VAL A 762 -2.67 -10.02 5.82
CA VAL A 762 -1.36 -9.46 6.23
C VAL A 762 -0.67 -8.66 5.10
N GLU A 763 -1.20 -8.75 3.89
CA GLU A 763 -0.70 -8.02 2.73
C GLU A 763 -1.40 -6.69 2.53
N ARG A 764 -0.69 -5.77 1.88
CA ARG A 764 -1.19 -4.44 1.55
C ARG A 764 -0.93 -4.17 0.09
N TYR A 765 -1.96 -4.39 -0.73
CA TYR A 765 -1.95 -4.02 -2.13
C TYR A 765 -3.10 -3.05 -2.41
N ARG A 766 -2.80 -1.94 -3.08
CA ARG A 766 -3.81 -0.97 -3.52
C ARG A 766 -3.91 -1.04 -5.03
N VAL A 767 -5.04 -1.56 -5.52
CA VAL A 767 -5.35 -1.58 -6.95
C VAL A 767 -5.31 -0.14 -7.50
N PRO A 768 -4.43 0.15 -8.49
CA PRO A 768 -4.40 1.42 -9.19
C PRO A 768 -5.78 1.79 -9.75
N GLN A 769 -6.15 3.07 -9.71
CA GLN A 769 -7.50 3.51 -10.12
C GLN A 769 -7.83 3.10 -11.56
N HIS A 770 -6.89 3.29 -12.49
CA HIS A 770 -7.10 2.97 -13.90
C HIS A 770 -7.36 1.48 -14.15
N LEU A 771 -7.01 0.58 -13.21
CA LEU A 771 -7.31 -0.85 -13.31
C LEU A 771 -8.63 -1.23 -12.64
N ARG A 772 -9.31 -0.33 -11.90
CA ARG A 772 -10.51 -0.68 -11.12
C ARG A 772 -11.73 -1.00 -11.97
N HIS A 773 -11.73 -0.62 -13.25
CA HIS A 773 -12.74 -1.04 -14.23
C HIS A 773 -12.67 -2.55 -14.51
N PHE A 774 -11.49 -3.16 -14.36
CA PHE A 774 -11.23 -4.59 -14.59
C PHE A 774 -10.98 -5.38 -13.29
N VAL A 775 -10.29 -4.80 -12.30
CA VAL A 775 -9.91 -5.44 -11.04
C VAL A 775 -10.70 -4.86 -9.86
N ARG A 776 -11.56 -5.67 -9.24
CA ARG A 776 -12.31 -5.32 -8.03
C ARG A 776 -11.53 -5.71 -6.76
N PRO A 777 -11.10 -4.73 -5.93
CA PRO A 777 -10.42 -5.04 -4.68
C PRO A 777 -11.40 -5.61 -3.65
N ALA A 778 -11.20 -6.87 -3.27
CA ALA A 778 -12.06 -7.59 -2.34
C ALA A 778 -11.40 -7.89 -0.99
N GLY A 779 -10.25 -7.30 -0.65
CA GLY A 779 -9.54 -7.53 0.62
C GLY A 779 -10.33 -7.20 1.90
N TRP A 780 -11.42 -6.43 1.79
CA TRP A 780 -12.32 -6.09 2.90
C TRP A 780 -13.56 -7.01 2.99
N TYR A 781 -13.84 -7.78 1.93
CA TYR A 781 -15.05 -8.59 1.83
C TYR A 781 -15.11 -9.65 2.97
N PRO A 782 -16.25 -9.84 3.65
CA PRO A 782 -16.34 -10.72 4.82
C PRO A 782 -15.94 -12.16 4.57
N GLU A 783 -16.60 -12.77 3.59
CA GLU A 783 -16.69 -14.21 3.43
C GLU A 783 -16.07 -14.62 2.09
N ILE A 784 -15.07 -15.48 2.13
CA ILE A 784 -14.37 -15.93 0.94
C ILE A 784 -15.24 -16.87 0.10
N ASN A 785 -16.14 -17.61 0.75
CA ASN A 785 -17.03 -18.55 0.07
C ASN A 785 -17.97 -17.86 -0.92
N ASP A 786 -18.51 -16.68 -0.58
CA ASP A 786 -19.32 -15.88 -1.49
C ASP A 786 -18.53 -15.53 -2.76
N LEU A 787 -17.24 -15.19 -2.62
CA LEU A 787 -16.36 -14.85 -3.76
C LEU A 787 -16.03 -16.09 -4.60
N MET A 788 -15.80 -17.24 -3.96
CA MET A 788 -15.58 -18.50 -4.67
C MET A 788 -16.82 -18.88 -5.50
N LEU A 789 -18.00 -18.82 -4.90
CA LEU A 789 -19.27 -19.09 -5.57
C LEU A 789 -19.58 -18.07 -6.68
N ALA A 790 -19.14 -16.82 -6.53
CA ALA A 790 -19.31 -15.79 -7.55
C ALA A 790 -18.31 -15.84 -8.71
N SER A 791 -17.25 -16.66 -8.60
CA SER A 791 -16.15 -16.75 -9.57
C SER A 791 -16.27 -17.95 -10.52
N ASP A 792 -15.89 -17.77 -11.78
CA ASP A 792 -15.87 -18.81 -12.81
C ASP A 792 -14.55 -19.59 -12.81
N ALA A 793 -13.46 -18.99 -12.30
CA ALA A 793 -12.18 -19.65 -12.08
C ALA A 793 -11.42 -19.04 -10.89
N LEU A 794 -10.48 -19.81 -10.33
CA LEU A 794 -9.55 -19.36 -9.29
C LEU A 794 -8.13 -19.25 -9.85
N LEU A 795 -7.50 -18.09 -9.68
CA LEU A 795 -6.06 -17.91 -9.77
C LEU A 795 -5.47 -17.86 -8.36
N THR A 796 -4.55 -18.74 -8.06
CA THR A 796 -3.84 -18.76 -6.78
C THR A 796 -2.40 -19.24 -6.95
N ASP A 797 -1.71 -19.52 -5.86
CA ASP A 797 -0.36 -20.07 -5.83
C ASP A 797 -0.33 -21.25 -4.84
N TYR A 798 0.22 -21.08 -3.65
CA TYR A 798 0.39 -22.09 -2.63
C TYR A 798 -0.72 -22.01 -1.56
N SER A 799 -1.89 -21.46 -1.88
CA SER A 799 -2.94 -21.20 -0.90
C SER A 799 -3.69 -22.49 -0.54
N SER A 800 -4.08 -22.66 0.73
CA SER A 800 -5.02 -23.72 1.13
C SER A 800 -6.41 -23.57 0.49
N LEU A 801 -6.71 -22.38 -0.05
CA LEU A 801 -7.97 -22.09 -0.72
C LEU A 801 -8.26 -23.04 -1.90
N MET A 802 -7.22 -23.56 -2.56
CA MET A 802 -7.39 -24.54 -3.65
C MET A 802 -8.16 -25.79 -3.20
N CYS A 803 -7.98 -26.23 -1.95
CA CYS A 803 -8.68 -27.39 -1.40
C CYS A 803 -10.17 -27.12 -1.19
N ASP A 804 -10.54 -25.92 -0.77
CA ASP A 804 -11.94 -25.53 -0.62
C ASP A 804 -12.59 -25.27 -2.00
N TYR A 805 -11.87 -24.58 -2.90
CA TYR A 805 -12.38 -24.22 -4.23
C TYR A 805 -12.63 -25.44 -5.11
N ALA A 806 -11.85 -26.53 -4.94
CA ALA A 806 -12.04 -27.78 -5.66
C ALA A 806 -13.45 -28.39 -5.51
N ILE A 807 -14.17 -28.03 -4.44
CA ILE A 807 -15.55 -28.46 -4.19
C ILE A 807 -16.50 -27.92 -5.26
N THR A 808 -16.25 -26.70 -5.74
CA THR A 808 -17.06 -26.03 -6.77
C THR A 808 -17.02 -26.74 -8.12
N GLY A 809 -15.98 -27.55 -8.38
CA GLY A 809 -15.73 -28.18 -9.67
C GLY A 809 -15.28 -27.22 -10.77
N ARG A 810 -14.96 -25.96 -10.44
CA ARG A 810 -14.54 -24.93 -11.40
C ARG A 810 -13.03 -24.92 -11.62
N PRO A 811 -12.54 -24.44 -12.79
CA PRO A 811 -11.12 -24.41 -13.12
C PRO A 811 -10.25 -23.65 -12.10
N MET A 812 -9.02 -24.13 -11.91
CA MET A 812 -8.00 -23.51 -11.07
C MET A 812 -6.71 -23.30 -11.85
N LEU A 813 -6.05 -22.18 -11.61
CA LEU A 813 -4.81 -21.75 -12.25
C LEU A 813 -3.80 -21.39 -11.15
N PHE A 814 -2.53 -21.80 -11.32
CA PHE A 814 -1.50 -21.64 -10.30
C PHE A 814 -0.34 -20.80 -10.83
N LEU A 815 -0.22 -19.54 -10.41
CA LEU A 815 0.94 -18.70 -10.74
C LEU A 815 2.04 -18.91 -9.70
N ILE A 816 3.07 -19.68 -10.07
CA ILE A 816 4.09 -20.22 -9.17
C ILE A 816 5.52 -19.88 -9.62
N ASP A 817 5.70 -18.65 -10.09
CA ASP A 817 6.95 -18.11 -10.62
C ASP A 817 8.13 -18.15 -9.63
N ASP A 818 7.83 -18.26 -8.32
CA ASP A 818 8.80 -18.37 -7.24
C ASP A 818 8.82 -19.73 -6.52
N TRP A 819 8.34 -20.81 -7.16
CA TRP A 819 8.16 -22.13 -6.51
C TRP A 819 9.42 -22.68 -5.86
N ASP A 820 10.55 -22.60 -6.55
CA ASP A 820 11.82 -23.13 -6.06
C ASP A 820 12.31 -22.39 -4.81
N GLU A 821 12.08 -21.08 -4.72
CA GLU A 821 12.38 -20.29 -3.53
C GLU A 821 11.39 -20.62 -2.42
N TYR A 822 10.08 -20.65 -2.74
CA TYR A 822 9.03 -20.88 -1.76
C TYR A 822 9.17 -22.21 -1.02
N ARG A 823 9.43 -23.31 -1.75
CA ARG A 823 9.53 -24.65 -1.15
C ARG A 823 10.76 -24.83 -0.26
N ARG A 824 11.84 -24.07 -0.50
CA ARG A 824 13.12 -24.18 0.22
C ARG A 824 13.24 -23.23 1.41
N VAL A 825 12.74 -22.00 1.27
CA VAL A 825 13.05 -20.89 2.18
C VAL A 825 11.89 -20.55 3.11
N GLU A 826 10.65 -20.63 2.65
CA GLU A 826 9.50 -20.02 3.34
C GLU A 826 8.87 -20.96 4.38
N ARG A 827 8.12 -21.99 3.95
CA ARG A 827 7.22 -22.74 4.86
C ARG A 827 7.35 -24.25 4.89
N GLY A 828 8.19 -24.85 4.05
CA GLY A 828 8.22 -26.31 3.88
C GLY A 828 6.87 -26.86 3.38
N VAL A 829 6.92 -27.85 2.50
CA VAL A 829 5.71 -28.44 1.90
C VAL A 829 5.70 -29.94 2.08
N TYR A 830 4.50 -30.53 2.15
CA TYR A 830 4.29 -31.99 2.15
C TYR A 830 4.23 -32.58 0.74
N TYR A 831 3.99 -31.73 -0.26
CA TYR A 831 3.75 -32.11 -1.65
C TYR A 831 4.52 -31.21 -2.60
N ASP A 832 4.93 -31.77 -3.73
CA ASP A 832 5.35 -30.98 -4.87
C ASP A 832 4.10 -30.49 -5.63
N LEU A 833 3.83 -29.17 -5.60
CA LEU A 833 2.57 -28.63 -6.14
C LEU A 833 2.37 -28.95 -7.63
N PRO A 834 3.38 -28.82 -8.53
CA PRO A 834 3.22 -29.16 -9.95
C PRO A 834 2.78 -30.61 -10.22
N GLU A 835 3.12 -31.54 -9.33
CA GLU A 835 2.73 -32.94 -9.48
C GLU A 835 1.23 -33.12 -9.22
N ILE A 836 0.72 -32.50 -8.15
CA ILE A 836 -0.65 -32.70 -7.66
C ILE A 836 -1.65 -31.62 -8.10
N ALA A 837 -1.19 -30.55 -8.75
CA ALA A 837 -2.05 -29.41 -9.06
C ALA A 837 -3.26 -29.81 -9.93
N PRO A 838 -4.49 -29.43 -9.54
CA PRO A 838 -5.71 -29.71 -10.30
C PRO A 838 -5.90 -28.79 -11.53
N GLY A 839 -4.83 -28.14 -11.97
CA GLY A 839 -4.83 -27.17 -13.06
C GLY A 839 -3.40 -26.76 -13.43
N PRO A 840 -3.22 -25.93 -14.47
CA PRO A 840 -1.91 -25.58 -14.96
C PRO A 840 -1.12 -24.73 -13.96
N CYS A 841 0.18 -25.03 -13.86
CA CYS A 841 1.17 -24.26 -13.15
C CYS A 841 1.90 -23.33 -14.13
N LEU A 842 1.79 -22.04 -13.90
CA LEU A 842 2.20 -20.96 -14.77
C LEU A 842 3.32 -20.17 -14.09
N THR A 843 4.20 -19.57 -14.88
CA THR A 843 5.32 -18.76 -14.39
C THR A 843 5.28 -17.32 -14.90
N THR A 844 4.42 -17.02 -15.87
CA THR A 844 4.30 -15.69 -16.47
C THR A 844 2.83 -15.25 -16.59
N THR A 845 2.61 -13.95 -16.82
CA THR A 845 1.26 -13.40 -17.01
C THR A 845 0.75 -13.69 -18.42
N GLU A 846 1.65 -13.82 -19.38
CA GLU A 846 1.38 -14.17 -20.77
C GLU A 846 0.82 -15.59 -20.89
N GLU A 847 1.42 -16.56 -20.19
CA GLU A 847 0.90 -17.92 -20.07
C GLU A 847 -0.50 -17.92 -19.44
N LEU A 848 -0.71 -17.12 -18.39
CA LEU A 848 -2.02 -16.96 -17.75
C LEU A 848 -3.08 -16.43 -18.71
N ILE A 849 -2.77 -15.39 -19.48
CA ILE A 849 -3.69 -14.82 -20.47
C ILE A 849 -4.03 -15.85 -21.55
N HIS A 850 -3.02 -16.56 -22.07
CA HIS A 850 -3.22 -17.61 -23.07
C HIS A 850 -4.17 -18.71 -22.55
N VAL A 851 -3.97 -19.17 -21.32
CA VAL A 851 -4.86 -20.16 -20.69
C VAL A 851 -6.27 -19.60 -20.47
N LEU A 852 -6.43 -18.35 -20.06
CA LEU A 852 -7.75 -17.76 -19.82
C LEU A 852 -8.59 -17.62 -21.10
N ASN A 853 -7.93 -17.42 -22.26
CA ASN A 853 -8.59 -17.36 -23.56
C ASN A 853 -9.13 -18.72 -24.03
N ASP A 854 -8.55 -19.83 -23.57
CA ASP A 854 -8.98 -21.20 -23.92
C ASP A 854 -9.23 -22.05 -22.66
N LEU A 855 -9.84 -21.43 -21.65
CA LEU A 855 -9.96 -22.01 -20.31
C LEU A 855 -10.69 -23.36 -20.32
N ASP A 856 -11.72 -23.51 -21.16
CA ASP A 856 -12.55 -24.71 -21.19
C ASP A 856 -11.76 -25.92 -21.73
N CYS A 857 -10.96 -25.73 -22.78
CA CYS A 857 -10.07 -26.76 -23.32
C CYS A 857 -8.97 -27.13 -22.31
N VAL A 858 -8.33 -26.13 -21.71
CA VAL A 858 -7.29 -26.35 -20.71
C VAL A 858 -7.87 -27.09 -19.51
N ALA A 859 -9.03 -26.67 -18.99
CA ALA A 859 -9.70 -27.35 -17.88
C ALA A 859 -10.04 -28.81 -18.20
N ALA A 860 -10.48 -29.11 -19.43
CA ALA A 860 -10.74 -30.47 -19.88
C ALA A 860 -9.48 -31.35 -19.84
N SER A 861 -8.32 -30.80 -20.21
CA SER A 861 -7.04 -31.53 -20.16
C SER A 861 -6.58 -31.90 -18.74
N PHE A 862 -7.05 -31.16 -17.72
CA PHE A 862 -6.74 -31.41 -16.30
C PHE A 862 -7.82 -32.20 -15.55
N ALA A 863 -8.89 -32.63 -16.21
CA ALA A 863 -10.04 -33.28 -15.56
C ALA A 863 -9.67 -34.49 -14.68
N ALA A 864 -8.72 -35.32 -15.12
CA ALA A 864 -8.26 -36.48 -14.35
C ALA A 864 -7.50 -36.06 -13.07
N LYS A 865 -6.57 -35.10 -13.17
CA LYS A 865 -5.85 -34.54 -12.01
C LYS A 865 -6.81 -33.85 -11.04
N TYR A 866 -7.80 -33.12 -11.57
CA TYR A 866 -8.83 -32.47 -10.76
C TYR A 866 -9.66 -33.50 -9.98
N ALA A 867 -10.09 -34.58 -10.63
CA ALA A 867 -10.85 -35.66 -9.98
C ALA A 867 -10.03 -36.34 -8.87
N GLU A 868 -8.74 -36.61 -9.11
CA GLU A 868 -7.84 -37.15 -8.10
C GLU A 868 -7.64 -36.18 -6.93
N PHE A 869 -7.45 -34.90 -7.21
CA PHE A 869 -7.33 -33.87 -6.19
C PHE A 869 -8.59 -33.80 -5.30
N ARG A 870 -9.78 -33.82 -5.91
CA ARG A 870 -11.06 -33.90 -5.16
C ARG A 870 -11.17 -35.18 -4.34
N ARG A 871 -10.72 -36.31 -4.86
CA ARG A 871 -10.71 -37.59 -4.12
C ARG A 871 -9.82 -37.50 -2.88
N MET A 872 -8.68 -36.82 -2.99
CA MET A 872 -7.72 -36.65 -1.90
C MET A 872 -8.22 -35.66 -0.83
N TRP A 873 -8.73 -34.50 -1.24
CA TRP A 873 -8.99 -33.38 -0.33
C TRP A 873 -10.47 -33.13 -0.03
N CYS A 874 -11.40 -33.58 -0.88
CA CYS A 874 -12.81 -33.22 -0.78
C CYS A 874 -13.74 -34.42 -0.55
N SER A 875 -13.20 -35.62 -0.29
CA SER A 875 -13.99 -36.86 -0.16
C SER A 875 -15.08 -36.78 0.90
N ASP A 876 -14.82 -36.09 2.00
CA ASP A 876 -15.70 -35.98 3.15
C ASP A 876 -16.59 -34.72 3.11
N GLU A 877 -16.42 -33.84 2.10
CA GLU A 877 -17.23 -32.63 1.92
C GLU A 877 -18.59 -32.97 1.30
N LYS A 878 -19.58 -33.27 2.15
CA LYS A 878 -20.93 -33.74 1.75
C LYS A 878 -22.04 -32.70 1.90
N GLY A 879 -21.72 -31.46 2.28
CA GLY A 879 -22.73 -30.42 2.50
C GLY A 879 -23.48 -30.55 3.83
N ASN A 880 -23.00 -31.36 4.77
CA ASN A 880 -23.65 -31.53 6.07
C ASN A 880 -22.65 -31.56 7.24
N ALA A 881 -21.47 -31.00 7.05
CA ALA A 881 -20.41 -30.96 8.04
C ALA A 881 -20.85 -30.19 9.30
N ALA A 882 -21.47 -29.01 9.14
CA ALA A 882 -21.95 -28.21 10.25
C ALA A 882 -22.97 -28.98 11.09
N ALA A 883 -23.94 -29.63 10.44
CA ALA A 883 -24.96 -30.44 11.10
C ALA A 883 -24.35 -31.60 11.89
N LYS A 884 -23.46 -32.38 11.27
CA LYS A 884 -22.81 -33.53 11.91
C LYS A 884 -21.86 -33.14 13.05
N VAL A 885 -21.14 -32.03 12.91
CA VAL A 885 -20.31 -31.48 13.98
C VAL A 885 -21.18 -31.04 15.16
N VAL A 886 -22.34 -30.41 14.89
CA VAL A 886 -23.29 -30.05 15.95
C VAL A 886 -23.83 -31.29 16.66
N ASP A 887 -24.24 -32.32 15.93
CA ASP A 887 -24.73 -33.58 16.49
C ASP A 887 -23.67 -34.26 17.38
N ALA A 888 -22.45 -34.41 16.86
CA ALA A 888 -21.38 -35.12 17.55
C ALA A 888 -20.83 -34.35 18.76
N PHE A 889 -20.73 -33.02 18.67
CA PHE A 889 -20.12 -32.21 19.73
C PHE A 889 -21.16 -31.67 20.71
N PHE A 890 -22.28 -31.11 20.29
CA PHE A 890 -23.23 -30.46 21.20
C PHE A 890 -24.38 -31.39 21.66
N GLU A 891 -24.68 -32.46 20.92
CA GLU A 891 -25.79 -33.38 21.21
C GLU A 891 -25.36 -34.86 21.26
N PRO A 892 -24.37 -35.23 22.11
CA PRO A 892 -23.74 -36.56 22.06
C PRO A 892 -24.71 -37.74 22.30
N THR A 893 -25.87 -37.52 22.93
CA THR A 893 -26.92 -38.55 23.11
C THR A 893 -27.66 -38.94 21.84
N LYS A 894 -27.57 -38.16 20.75
CA LYS A 894 -28.19 -38.47 19.46
C LYS A 894 -27.22 -39.08 18.43
N ALA A 895 -25.90 -38.97 18.65
CA ALA A 895 -24.89 -39.44 17.71
C ALA A 895 -24.63 -40.96 17.85
N GLN A 896 -25.21 -41.77 16.96
CA GLN A 896 -24.80 -43.17 16.76
C GLN A 896 -23.62 -43.22 15.78
N VAL A 897 -22.36 -43.13 16.23
CA VAL A 897 -21.18 -43.40 15.36
C VAL A 897 -20.05 -44.09 16.15
N PRO A 898 -19.32 -45.07 15.58
CA PRO A 898 -18.25 -45.81 16.27
C PRO A 898 -17.03 -44.90 16.49
N VAL A 899 -16.55 -44.83 17.73
CA VAL A 899 -15.28 -44.16 18.06
C VAL A 899 -14.13 -45.02 17.52
N GLN A 900 -13.40 -44.51 16.54
CA GLN A 900 -12.17 -45.16 16.07
C GLN A 900 -11.04 -44.84 17.07
N VAL A 901 -10.88 -45.72 18.06
CA VAL A 901 -9.77 -45.66 19.02
C VAL A 901 -8.55 -46.31 18.38
N TRP A 902 -7.49 -45.54 18.15
CA TRP A 902 -6.21 -46.10 17.69
C TRP A 902 -5.53 -46.87 18.83
N PRO A 903 -4.95 -48.07 18.59
CA PRO A 903 -4.27 -48.82 19.63
C PRO A 903 -3.02 -48.08 20.13
N PRO A 904 -2.69 -48.17 21.43
CA PRO A 904 -1.46 -47.60 21.98
C PRO A 904 -0.24 -48.30 21.36
N VAL A 905 0.64 -47.54 20.72
CA VAL A 905 1.95 -48.03 20.29
C VAL A 905 2.77 -48.38 21.52
N THR A 906 3.26 -49.63 21.56
CA THR A 906 4.07 -50.23 22.61
C THR A 906 5.25 -49.37 23.06
N THR A 907 5.22 -49.03 24.35
CA THR A 907 6.34 -48.75 25.27
C THR A 907 7.76 -48.69 24.68
N ARG A 908 8.22 -47.47 24.35
CA ARG A 908 9.66 -47.16 24.47
C ARG A 908 9.94 -46.76 25.92
N ARG A 909 10.92 -47.45 26.53
CA ARG A 909 11.36 -47.26 27.92
C ARG A 909 11.69 -45.79 28.24
N PRO A 910 11.35 -45.29 29.44
CA PRO A 910 11.69 -43.94 29.86
C PRO A 910 13.21 -43.83 30.06
N ILE A 911 13.83 -42.89 29.35
CA ILE A 911 15.20 -42.45 29.64
C ILE A 911 15.13 -41.57 30.89
N ARG A 912 15.76 -42.01 31.99
CA ARG A 912 15.99 -41.19 33.18
C ARG A 912 17.02 -40.11 32.85
N LEU A 913 16.64 -38.84 32.95
CA LEU A 913 17.59 -37.73 32.99
C LEU A 913 18.03 -37.49 34.45
N PRO A 914 19.32 -37.29 34.75
CA PRO A 914 19.77 -36.97 36.10
C PRO A 914 19.40 -35.53 36.48
N LEU A 915 18.98 -35.36 37.74
CA LEU A 915 18.83 -34.07 38.41
C LEU A 915 20.19 -33.34 38.43
N LEU A 916 20.25 -32.17 37.80
CA LEU A 916 21.34 -31.21 37.96
C LEU A 916 20.78 -29.97 38.67
N GLU A 917 21.26 -29.79 39.90
CA GLU A 917 21.04 -28.64 40.76
C GLU A 917 21.60 -27.36 40.11
N TRP A 918 20.82 -26.29 40.19
CA TRP A 918 21.22 -24.95 39.75
C TRP A 918 21.77 -24.14 40.92
N PRO A 919 22.83 -23.35 40.71
CA PRO A 919 23.01 -22.10 41.43
C PRO A 919 22.98 -20.88 40.48
N TRP A 920 21.97 -20.03 40.74
CA TRP A 920 21.76 -18.60 40.37
C TRP A 920 21.52 -18.21 38.90
#